data_AF-A0A3A9EVM6-F1
#
_entry.id   AF-A0A3A9EVM6-F1
#
_cell.length_a   1.000
_cell.length_b   1.000
_cell.length_c   1.000
_cell.angle_alpha   90.00
_cell.angle_beta   90.00
_cell.angle_gamma   90.00
#
_symmetry.space_group_name_H-M   'P 1'
#
loop_
_entity.id
_entity.type
_entity.pdbx_description
1 polymer ?
#
loop_
_entity_poly.entity_id
_entity_poly.type
_entity_poly.pdbx_seq_one_letter_code
_entity_poly.pdbx_strand_id
1 'polypeptide(L)'
;MRMMSILYTKKWGTVNRYLRLLIPALLIEIFLFNLSSVRTFYAGEGAELTDMISVSGEAVPGGESGSYTAAAESFSISMDHLNAEVENIYIDVDFMAPAVPVSIILTDEGNSLPYGLPVHYLLRGRGRTDSRYVTLHPYGKVKSIKMIFEVMPGESFRINRISINSRKPFAINGIRMAVIYGILAFAMLFRRGGRIHGKVFRAESKRQMMAAGAIMALFFGMALLAHISNIDLWREVNDYPVGEQYDKLADALLKGNFSLDYRVSQGLLALENPYDRTAREGVVYRWDTAFYQGRYYCYFGIVPVLLFYLPFKLLTGRAIEHYTVNLLLSLCNISGSFYLVRQILKRWGDGKVPFFVWPLLSGLLCFSENYFFLYMRPYFYNIPILTANALTIWGMGFWIRGMTKERRRRLCYLAGSACLALVAGCRPQMALLSALAIPLFGDEAIRKRRLFSRESLRETLAFCIPYLIVAGFLMYYNYVRFGNVFEFGAKYNLTTNDMTRRGFNLDRLGTGLFTFLLQPPGLIASFPYICESIIFDNYMGKSIVEFVFGGIFMTNTITLLNGAVVCARDMLKKYGVWLLMMSCLGLTVILGCVDATIAGILQRYTADMAFAALFPACIICCILFAEVGKEKKDGYYLLSFFTAAAFLMMLAFDFFMVFANTGEFSLEAGNPELYFYVRSLFTNL
;
A
#
# COMPACT_ATOMS: atom_id res chain seq x y z
N MET A 1 -38.27 -31.56 -31.11
CA MET A 1 -37.20 -30.69 -31.66
C MET A 1 -37.30 -29.19 -31.35
N ARG A 2 -38.47 -28.59 -31.04
CA ARG A 2 -38.56 -27.15 -30.66
C ARG A 2 -38.16 -26.80 -29.20
N MET A 3 -38.01 -27.80 -28.32
CA MET A 3 -37.61 -27.58 -26.91
C MET A 3 -36.09 -27.60 -26.67
N MET A 4 -35.29 -28.14 -27.61
CA MET A 4 -33.82 -28.16 -27.52
C MET A 4 -33.15 -26.90 -28.08
N SER A 5 -33.79 -26.13 -28.97
CA SER A 5 -33.18 -24.87 -29.47
C SER A 5 -33.32 -23.69 -28.51
N ILE A 6 -34.24 -23.79 -27.54
CA ILE A 6 -34.42 -22.77 -26.48
C ILE A 6 -33.43 -22.96 -25.33
N LEU A 7 -32.78 -24.13 -25.21
CA LEU A 7 -31.67 -24.33 -24.27
C LEU A 7 -30.33 -23.85 -24.83
N TYR A 8 -30.18 -23.70 -26.15
CA TYR A 8 -29.01 -23.11 -26.82
C TYR A 8 -28.99 -21.57 -26.81
N THR A 9 -29.80 -20.92 -25.96
CA THR A 9 -30.03 -19.47 -26.02
C THR A 9 -29.06 -18.69 -25.14
N LYS A 10 -28.14 -17.92 -25.73
CA LYS A 10 -27.33 -16.80 -25.17
C LYS A 10 -26.49 -17.01 -23.88
N LYS A 11 -26.91 -17.82 -22.90
CA LYS A 11 -26.18 -18.19 -21.68
C LYS A 11 -25.02 -19.12 -22.01
N TRP A 12 -25.26 -20.17 -22.80
CA TRP A 12 -24.21 -21.07 -23.29
C TRP A 12 -23.13 -20.35 -24.10
N GLY A 13 -23.50 -19.37 -24.94
CA GLY A 13 -22.51 -18.55 -25.66
C GLY A 13 -21.72 -17.57 -24.78
N THR A 14 -22.14 -17.31 -23.54
CA THR A 14 -21.35 -16.54 -22.56
C THR A 14 -20.42 -17.49 -21.79
N VAL A 15 -20.95 -18.62 -21.31
CA VAL A 15 -20.18 -19.67 -20.61
C VAL A 15 -19.07 -20.20 -21.51
N ASN A 16 -19.37 -20.54 -22.77
CA ASN A 16 -18.40 -20.98 -23.77
C ASN A 16 -17.29 -19.93 -24.01
N ARG A 17 -17.61 -18.63 -23.93
CA ARG A 17 -16.59 -17.57 -24.06
C ARG A 17 -15.62 -17.51 -22.88
N TYR A 18 -16.11 -17.66 -21.65
CA TYR A 18 -15.22 -17.71 -20.47
C TYR A 18 -14.44 -19.02 -20.42
N LEU A 19 -15.06 -20.16 -20.77
CA LEU A 19 -14.34 -21.43 -20.89
C LEU A 19 -13.21 -21.36 -21.93
N ARG A 20 -13.41 -20.66 -23.04
CA ARG A 20 -12.35 -20.43 -24.05
C ARG A 20 -11.15 -19.63 -23.51
N LEU A 21 -11.29 -18.88 -22.42
CA LEU A 21 -10.15 -18.19 -21.80
C LEU A 21 -9.18 -19.15 -21.09
N LEU A 22 -9.61 -20.39 -20.82
CA LEU A 22 -8.72 -21.44 -20.33
C LEU A 22 -7.66 -21.81 -21.37
N ILE A 23 -7.95 -21.66 -22.67
CA ILE A 23 -7.00 -21.96 -23.74
C ILE A 23 -5.79 -21.00 -23.67
N PRO A 24 -5.93 -19.66 -23.80
CA PRO A 24 -4.80 -18.76 -23.68
C PRO A 24 -4.15 -18.81 -22.30
N ALA A 25 -4.90 -19.03 -21.21
CA ALA A 25 -4.30 -19.22 -19.88
C ALA A 25 -3.38 -20.45 -19.84
N LEU A 26 -3.83 -21.58 -20.40
CA LEU A 26 -3.06 -22.80 -20.50
C LEU A 26 -1.85 -22.64 -21.44
N LEU A 27 -2.00 -21.92 -22.55
CA LEU A 27 -0.88 -21.64 -23.45
C LEU A 27 0.19 -20.80 -22.76
N ILE A 28 -0.18 -19.76 -22.00
CA ILE A 28 0.77 -18.97 -21.20
C ILE A 28 1.47 -19.88 -20.18
N GLU A 29 0.72 -20.73 -19.49
CA GLU A 29 1.27 -21.68 -18.51
C GLU A 29 2.26 -22.68 -19.10
N ILE A 30 1.95 -23.24 -20.28
CA ILE A 30 2.80 -24.22 -20.98
C ILE A 30 4.04 -23.54 -21.55
N PHE A 31 3.89 -22.41 -22.24
CA PHE A 31 4.96 -21.84 -23.07
C PHE A 31 5.79 -20.76 -22.38
N LEU A 32 5.26 -20.06 -21.37
CA LEU A 32 6.00 -19.05 -20.62
C LEU A 32 6.57 -19.63 -19.33
N PHE A 33 5.70 -20.19 -18.47
CA PHE A 33 6.10 -20.60 -17.12
C PHE A 33 6.73 -21.99 -17.04
N ASN A 34 6.47 -22.87 -18.01
CA ASN A 34 7.14 -24.17 -18.14
C ASN A 34 8.28 -24.16 -19.17
N LEU A 35 8.75 -22.97 -19.60
CA LEU A 35 9.81 -22.85 -20.59
C LEU A 35 11.11 -23.57 -20.16
N SER A 36 11.48 -23.50 -18.88
CA SER A 36 12.65 -24.24 -18.36
C SER A 36 12.46 -25.75 -18.53
N SER A 37 11.28 -26.29 -18.21
CA SER A 37 10.99 -27.73 -18.38
C SER A 37 11.07 -28.15 -19.85
N VAL A 38 10.53 -27.33 -20.76
CA VAL A 38 10.63 -27.54 -22.22
C VAL A 38 12.09 -27.50 -22.69
N ARG A 39 12.92 -26.56 -22.20
CA ARG A 39 14.35 -26.50 -22.53
C ARG A 39 15.08 -27.74 -22.07
N THR A 40 14.87 -28.16 -20.81
CA THR A 40 15.54 -29.36 -20.26
C THR A 40 15.12 -30.67 -20.94
N PHE A 41 14.05 -30.67 -21.75
CA PHE A 41 13.68 -31.82 -22.57
C PHE A 41 14.71 -32.08 -23.69
N TYR A 42 15.33 -31.02 -24.20
CA TYR A 42 16.35 -31.04 -25.24
C TYR A 42 17.77 -30.91 -24.68
N ALA A 43 17.92 -30.79 -23.36
CA ALA A 43 19.23 -30.70 -22.73
C ALA A 43 20.06 -31.94 -23.04
N GLY A 44 21.38 -31.74 -23.14
CA GLY A 44 22.37 -32.79 -23.39
C GLY A 44 22.35 -33.93 -22.36
N GLU A 45 23.25 -34.92 -22.50
CA GLU A 45 23.30 -36.08 -21.60
C GLU A 45 23.38 -35.64 -20.12
N GLY A 46 22.39 -36.08 -19.33
CA GLY A 46 22.34 -35.84 -17.88
C GLY A 46 23.38 -36.69 -17.17
N ALA A 47 24.11 -36.10 -16.24
CA ALA A 47 25.10 -36.80 -15.43
C ALA A 47 24.87 -36.53 -13.94
N GLU A 48 24.92 -37.59 -13.13
CA GLU A 48 24.94 -37.48 -11.68
C GLU A 48 26.37 -37.28 -11.20
N LEU A 49 26.58 -36.23 -10.42
CA LEU A 49 27.89 -35.77 -10.01
C LEU A 49 28.15 -35.97 -8.52
N THR A 50 27.24 -36.62 -7.79
CA THR A 50 27.28 -36.76 -6.33
C THR A 50 28.61 -37.36 -5.84
N ASP A 51 29.22 -38.27 -6.59
CA ASP A 51 30.51 -38.89 -6.24
C ASP A 51 31.74 -38.06 -6.64
N MET A 52 31.55 -37.00 -7.43
CA MET A 52 32.60 -36.12 -7.95
C MET A 52 32.68 -34.77 -7.22
N ILE A 53 31.88 -34.58 -6.17
CA ILE A 53 31.86 -33.34 -5.41
C ILE A 53 32.96 -33.28 -4.36
N SER A 54 33.54 -32.10 -4.18
CA SER A 54 34.38 -31.75 -3.05
C SER A 54 33.60 -30.83 -2.12
N VAL A 55 33.38 -31.25 -0.88
CA VAL A 55 32.72 -30.45 0.15
C VAL A 55 33.80 -29.78 1.01
N SER A 56 33.67 -28.47 1.24
CA SER A 56 34.66 -27.71 2.01
C SER A 56 34.66 -28.08 3.50
N GLY A 57 35.78 -27.82 4.18
CA GLY A 57 35.99 -28.24 5.58
C GLY A 57 35.05 -27.61 6.61
N GLU A 58 34.33 -26.55 6.23
CA GLU A 58 33.29 -25.92 7.03
C GLU A 58 32.02 -26.77 7.14
N ALA A 59 31.86 -27.84 6.35
CA ALA A 59 30.79 -28.83 6.50
C ALA A 59 31.36 -30.11 7.12
N VAL A 60 31.08 -30.33 8.40
CA VAL A 60 31.59 -31.48 9.17
C VAL A 60 30.71 -32.71 8.89
N PRO A 61 31.28 -33.85 8.44
CA PRO A 61 30.52 -35.06 8.18
C PRO A 61 29.84 -35.61 9.45
N GLY A 62 28.58 -36.01 9.32
CA GLY A 62 27.81 -36.67 10.38
C GLY A 62 28.02 -38.19 10.42
N GLY A 63 27.30 -38.86 11.32
CA GLY A 63 27.37 -40.33 11.48
C GLY A 63 26.67 -41.13 10.37
N GLU A 64 25.84 -40.49 9.54
CA GLU A 64 25.16 -41.10 8.39
C GLU A 64 25.74 -40.58 7.06
N SER A 65 25.81 -41.45 6.05
CA SER A 65 26.31 -41.10 4.72
C SER A 65 25.52 -39.94 4.09
N GLY A 66 26.22 -38.89 3.67
CA GLY A 66 25.64 -37.69 3.06
C GLY A 66 25.06 -36.68 4.05
N SER A 67 25.15 -36.94 5.37
CA SER A 67 24.77 -35.99 6.41
C SER A 67 25.95 -35.11 6.82
N TYR A 68 25.71 -33.82 7.01
CA TYR A 68 26.71 -32.83 7.40
C TYR A 68 26.13 -31.84 8.43
N THR A 69 27.03 -31.20 9.18
CA THR A 69 26.71 -30.06 10.04
C THR A 69 27.61 -28.88 9.69
N ALA A 70 27.04 -27.71 9.49
CA ALA A 70 27.80 -26.50 9.18
C ALA A 70 28.55 -25.99 10.42
N ALA A 71 29.86 -25.81 10.32
CA ALA A 71 30.72 -25.26 11.37
C ALA A 71 30.90 -23.73 11.24
N ALA A 72 30.49 -23.14 10.12
CA ALA A 72 30.61 -21.70 9.83
C ALA A 72 29.32 -21.16 9.21
N GLU A 73 29.27 -19.84 8.96
CA GLU A 73 28.14 -19.14 8.34
C GLU A 73 27.96 -19.48 6.84
N SER A 74 28.92 -20.18 6.25
CA SER A 74 28.80 -20.73 4.90
C SER A 74 29.68 -21.95 4.72
N PHE A 75 29.33 -22.80 3.75
CA PHE A 75 30.17 -23.87 3.24
C PHE A 75 30.08 -23.91 1.73
N SER A 76 30.98 -24.65 1.08
CA SER A 76 30.97 -24.77 -0.38
C SER A 76 31.06 -26.20 -0.87
N ILE A 77 30.42 -26.45 -2.01
CA ILE A 77 30.51 -27.67 -2.79
C ILE A 77 31.12 -27.30 -4.13
N SER A 78 32.27 -27.88 -4.47
CA SER A 78 32.94 -27.66 -5.76
C SER A 78 32.99 -28.93 -6.61
N MET A 79 32.94 -28.73 -7.91
CA MET A 79 33.18 -29.73 -8.94
C MET A 79 34.21 -29.17 -9.90
N ASP A 80 35.36 -29.82 -9.96
CA ASP A 80 36.43 -29.46 -10.87
C ASP A 80 36.49 -30.44 -12.04
N HIS A 81 37.11 -30.03 -13.15
CA HIS A 81 37.35 -30.88 -14.33
C HIS A 81 36.07 -31.41 -15.02
N LEU A 82 34.99 -30.64 -15.01
CA LEU A 82 33.71 -31.05 -15.59
C LEU A 82 33.76 -31.15 -17.14
N ASN A 83 34.31 -30.10 -17.77
CA ASN A 83 34.47 -29.94 -19.22
C ASN A 83 33.24 -30.38 -20.06
N ALA A 84 32.05 -29.97 -19.63
CA ALA A 84 30.77 -30.39 -20.20
C ALA A 84 29.86 -29.20 -20.53
N GLU A 85 28.94 -29.38 -21.46
CA GLU A 85 27.85 -28.43 -21.68
C GLU A 85 26.85 -28.56 -20.53
N VAL A 86 26.64 -27.48 -19.76
CA VAL A 86 25.75 -27.48 -18.59
C VAL A 86 24.64 -26.47 -18.80
N GLU A 87 23.44 -26.97 -19.06
CA GLU A 87 22.23 -26.16 -19.20
C GLU A 87 21.46 -25.99 -17.89
N ASN A 88 21.59 -26.94 -16.98
CA ASN A 88 21.02 -26.82 -15.64
C ASN A 88 21.79 -27.65 -14.60
N ILE A 89 21.63 -27.25 -13.33
CA ILE A 89 22.05 -28.02 -12.16
C ILE A 89 20.79 -28.40 -11.37
N TYR A 90 20.73 -29.65 -10.95
CA TYR A 90 19.80 -30.15 -9.95
C TYR A 90 20.52 -30.29 -8.60
N ILE A 91 20.04 -29.56 -7.59
CA ILE A 91 20.64 -29.48 -6.25
C ILE A 91 19.63 -30.03 -5.24
N ASP A 92 19.72 -31.33 -4.92
CA ASP A 92 18.90 -31.97 -3.89
C ASP A 92 19.67 -32.03 -2.56
N VAL A 93 19.54 -30.95 -1.79
CA VAL A 93 20.06 -30.84 -0.44
C VAL A 93 18.90 -30.48 0.50
N ASP A 94 18.80 -31.21 1.61
CA ASP A 94 17.77 -31.03 2.63
C ASP A 94 18.33 -30.27 3.82
N PHE A 95 17.88 -29.02 3.97
CA PHE A 95 18.18 -28.14 5.09
C PHE A 95 17.03 -28.10 6.10
N MET A 96 17.33 -27.72 7.35
CA MET A 96 16.33 -27.37 8.36
C MET A 96 15.86 -25.92 8.22
N ALA A 97 16.71 -25.02 7.75
CA ALA A 97 16.36 -23.64 7.44
C ALA A 97 15.24 -23.58 6.37
N PRO A 98 14.30 -22.61 6.48
CA PRO A 98 13.16 -22.52 5.56
C PRO A 98 13.57 -22.19 4.11
N ALA A 99 14.60 -21.36 3.96
CA ALA A 99 15.21 -21.01 2.68
C ALA A 99 16.72 -20.85 2.88
N VAL A 100 17.52 -21.40 1.96
CA VAL A 100 18.99 -21.32 1.97
C VAL A 100 19.49 -20.62 0.71
N PRO A 101 20.21 -19.49 0.83
CA PRO A 101 20.88 -18.84 -0.30
C PRO A 101 21.99 -19.73 -0.85
N VAL A 102 22.07 -19.81 -2.18
CA VAL A 102 23.11 -20.53 -2.92
C VAL A 102 23.69 -19.61 -3.98
N SER A 103 24.95 -19.23 -3.79
CA SER A 103 25.75 -18.48 -4.75
C SER A 103 26.52 -19.44 -5.64
N ILE A 104 26.27 -19.41 -6.95
CA ILE A 104 26.95 -20.27 -7.92
C ILE A 104 28.05 -19.47 -8.60
N ILE A 105 29.28 -19.99 -8.54
CA ILE A 105 30.45 -19.44 -9.21
C ILE A 105 30.94 -20.49 -10.20
N LEU A 106 31.26 -20.12 -11.43
CA LEU A 106 31.75 -21.08 -12.42
C LEU A 106 32.87 -20.51 -13.30
N THR A 107 33.59 -21.42 -13.95
CA THR A 107 34.50 -21.12 -15.07
C THR A 107 34.07 -21.89 -16.31
N ASP A 108 34.29 -21.34 -17.50
CA ASP A 108 33.88 -21.96 -18.76
C ASP A 108 34.91 -21.72 -19.89
N GLU A 109 34.57 -22.10 -21.11
CA GLU A 109 35.40 -21.86 -22.30
C GLU A 109 35.63 -20.38 -22.58
N GLY A 110 34.62 -19.54 -22.33
CA GLY A 110 34.70 -18.09 -22.55
C GLY A 110 35.43 -17.34 -21.42
N ASN A 111 35.46 -17.90 -20.21
CA ASN A 111 35.95 -17.22 -19.01
C ASN A 111 36.92 -18.12 -18.23
N SER A 112 38.21 -17.75 -18.26
CA SER A 112 39.26 -18.41 -17.46
C SER A 112 39.22 -18.01 -15.99
N LEU A 113 38.72 -16.81 -15.68
CA LEU A 113 38.50 -16.36 -14.31
C LEU A 113 37.10 -16.76 -13.83
N PRO A 114 36.95 -17.23 -12.57
CA PRO A 114 35.64 -17.54 -12.02
C PRO A 114 34.75 -16.30 -11.96
N TYR A 115 33.48 -16.46 -12.33
CA TYR A 115 32.47 -15.41 -12.19
C TYR A 115 31.23 -15.92 -11.47
N GLY A 116 30.60 -15.05 -10.70
CA GLY A 116 29.40 -15.36 -9.91
C GLY A 116 28.11 -15.15 -10.71
N LEU A 117 27.14 -16.01 -10.45
CA LEU A 117 25.77 -15.90 -10.92
C LEU A 117 24.86 -15.29 -9.83
N PRO A 118 23.66 -14.79 -10.19
CA PRO A 118 22.70 -14.31 -9.21
C PRO A 118 22.36 -15.36 -8.14
N VAL A 119 22.14 -14.90 -6.91
CA VAL A 119 21.80 -15.77 -5.77
C VAL A 119 20.49 -16.52 -6.04
N HIS A 120 20.56 -17.83 -5.88
CA HIS A 120 19.43 -18.74 -5.93
C HIS A 120 19.02 -19.17 -4.52
N TYR A 121 17.78 -19.60 -4.31
CA TYR A 121 17.31 -20.02 -2.98
C TYR A 121 16.72 -21.42 -3.03
N LEU A 122 17.23 -22.31 -2.16
CA LEU A 122 16.67 -23.64 -1.94
C LEU A 122 15.61 -23.60 -0.84
N LEU A 123 14.41 -24.12 -1.12
CA LEU A 123 13.28 -24.06 -0.20
C LEU A 123 13.04 -25.41 0.46
N ARG A 124 12.76 -25.40 1.77
CA ARG A 124 12.45 -26.61 2.54
C ARG A 124 11.00 -27.09 2.35
N GLY A 125 10.06 -26.15 2.27
CA GLY A 125 8.62 -26.44 2.22
C GLY A 125 8.01 -26.20 0.85
N ARG A 126 7.11 -25.23 0.74
CA ARG A 126 6.42 -24.91 -0.52
C ARG A 126 7.43 -24.43 -1.57
N GLY A 127 7.34 -24.99 -2.78
CA GLY A 127 8.28 -24.66 -3.87
C GLY A 127 9.60 -25.45 -3.83
N ARG A 128 9.80 -26.35 -2.85
CA ARG A 128 11.01 -27.19 -2.73
C ARG A 128 11.42 -27.88 -4.03
N THR A 129 10.47 -28.52 -4.71
CA THR A 129 10.76 -29.26 -5.96
C THR A 129 11.25 -28.34 -7.06
N ASP A 130 10.63 -27.17 -7.22
CA ASP A 130 10.99 -26.20 -8.27
C ASP A 130 12.31 -25.52 -7.95
N SER A 131 12.58 -25.21 -6.68
CA SER A 131 13.84 -24.58 -6.25
C SER A 131 15.06 -25.47 -6.47
N ARG A 132 14.92 -26.79 -6.63
CA ARG A 132 16.08 -27.66 -6.83
C ARG A 132 16.68 -27.57 -8.24
N TYR A 133 15.97 -26.99 -9.20
CA TYR A 133 16.44 -26.87 -10.58
C TYR A 133 16.90 -25.44 -10.86
N VAL A 134 18.17 -25.29 -11.21
CA VAL A 134 18.78 -24.01 -11.58
C VAL A 134 19.20 -24.06 -13.04
N THR A 135 18.58 -23.25 -13.90
CA THR A 135 18.96 -23.11 -15.31
C THR A 135 20.18 -22.21 -15.45
N LEU A 136 21.16 -22.65 -16.23
CA LEU A 136 22.42 -21.94 -16.46
C LEU A 136 22.56 -21.55 -17.94
N HIS A 137 23.33 -20.48 -18.17
CA HIS A 137 23.65 -19.97 -19.51
C HIS A 137 25.16 -19.62 -19.61
N PRO A 138 26.06 -20.62 -19.54
CA PRO A 138 27.51 -20.40 -19.65
C PRO A 138 27.91 -20.02 -21.09
N TYR A 139 29.11 -19.46 -21.25
CA TYR A 139 29.71 -19.05 -22.54
C TYR A 139 30.36 -20.21 -23.32
N GLY A 140 29.96 -21.46 -23.04
CA GLY A 140 30.51 -22.68 -23.63
C GLY A 140 30.55 -23.81 -22.62
N LYS A 141 31.50 -24.75 -22.79
CA LYS A 141 31.68 -25.85 -21.83
C LYS A 141 32.15 -25.35 -20.47
N VAL A 142 31.47 -25.79 -19.42
CA VAL A 142 31.80 -25.47 -18.04
C VAL A 142 32.97 -26.31 -17.59
N LYS A 143 34.00 -25.68 -17.02
CA LYS A 143 35.23 -26.32 -16.54
C LYS A 143 35.14 -26.64 -15.06
N SER A 144 34.67 -25.70 -14.25
CA SER A 144 34.43 -25.90 -12.81
C SER A 144 33.22 -25.13 -12.33
N ILE A 145 32.59 -25.66 -11.27
CA ILE A 145 31.45 -25.05 -10.58
C ILE A 145 31.74 -25.08 -9.08
N LYS A 146 31.51 -23.96 -8.40
CA LYS A 146 31.53 -23.83 -6.94
C LYS A 146 30.20 -23.25 -6.48
N MET A 147 29.49 -23.99 -5.65
CA MET A 147 28.26 -23.56 -5.00
C MET A 147 28.58 -23.19 -3.56
N ILE A 148 28.25 -21.97 -3.13
CA ILE A 148 28.42 -21.48 -1.77
C ILE A 148 27.04 -21.39 -1.13
N PHE A 149 26.85 -22.10 -0.02
CA PHE A 149 25.61 -22.16 0.73
C PHE A 149 25.76 -21.33 2.00
N GLU A 150 24.87 -20.36 2.21
CA GLU A 150 24.84 -19.52 3.40
C GLU A 150 23.87 -20.11 4.43
N VAL A 151 24.38 -20.44 5.61
CA VAL A 151 23.62 -21.17 6.65
C VAL A 151 24.04 -20.69 8.04
N MET A 152 23.23 -20.95 9.06
CA MET A 152 23.67 -20.67 10.43
C MET A 152 24.66 -21.75 10.91
N PRO A 153 25.69 -21.39 11.70
CA PRO A 153 26.54 -22.38 12.36
C PRO A 153 25.70 -23.35 13.21
N GLY A 154 25.95 -24.64 13.07
CA GLY A 154 25.18 -25.73 13.70
C GLY A 154 24.01 -26.26 12.86
N GLU A 155 23.70 -25.65 11.71
CA GLU A 155 22.68 -26.14 10.78
C GLU A 155 23.03 -27.55 10.28
N SER A 156 22.10 -28.48 10.46
CA SER A 156 22.21 -29.86 9.97
C SER A 156 21.57 -29.98 8.59
N PHE A 157 22.29 -30.59 7.64
CA PHE A 157 21.78 -30.79 6.29
C PHE A 157 22.20 -32.13 5.68
N ARG A 158 21.49 -32.56 4.65
CA ARG A 158 21.78 -33.80 3.93
C ARG A 158 21.87 -33.56 2.43
N ILE A 159 22.99 -33.96 1.84
CA ILE A 159 23.17 -33.96 0.38
C ILE A 159 22.62 -35.29 -0.13
N ASN A 160 21.50 -35.25 -0.84
CA ASN A 160 20.88 -36.44 -1.41
C ASN A 160 21.41 -36.71 -2.82
N ARG A 161 21.44 -35.67 -3.66
CA ARG A 161 21.80 -35.80 -5.07
C ARG A 161 22.22 -34.46 -5.66
N ILE A 162 23.30 -34.46 -6.43
CA ILE A 162 23.64 -33.32 -7.28
C ILE A 162 23.90 -33.82 -8.70
N SER A 163 23.25 -33.21 -9.69
CA SER A 163 23.35 -33.64 -11.08
C SER A 163 23.27 -32.46 -12.05
N ILE A 164 23.82 -32.61 -13.25
CA ILE A 164 23.72 -31.64 -14.34
C ILE A 164 22.76 -32.13 -15.42
N ASN A 165 22.26 -31.19 -16.23
CA ASN A 165 21.36 -31.46 -17.36
C ASN A 165 20.18 -32.36 -16.99
N SER A 166 19.67 -32.19 -15.77
CA SER A 166 18.57 -32.98 -15.24
C SER A 166 17.25 -32.48 -15.80
N ARG A 167 16.35 -33.42 -16.12
CA ARG A 167 15.02 -33.07 -16.63
C ARG A 167 14.20 -32.43 -15.52
N LYS A 168 13.78 -31.17 -15.73
CA LYS A 168 12.83 -30.50 -14.84
C LYS A 168 11.42 -31.03 -15.13
N PRO A 169 10.69 -31.54 -14.12
CA PRO A 169 9.32 -31.99 -14.30
C PRO A 169 8.45 -30.89 -14.90
N PHE A 170 7.57 -31.27 -15.82
CA PHE A 170 6.54 -30.39 -16.32
C PHE A 170 5.41 -30.31 -15.29
N ALA A 171 5.09 -29.10 -14.81
CA ALA A 171 4.10 -28.93 -13.75
C ALA A 171 3.19 -27.71 -14.04
N ILE A 172 1.88 -27.97 -14.05
CA ILE A 172 0.87 -26.91 -14.12
C ILE A 172 0.59 -26.40 -12.72
N ASN A 173 0.85 -25.11 -12.49
CA ASN A 173 0.55 -24.47 -11.23
C ASN A 173 -0.89 -23.93 -11.23
N GLY A 174 -1.76 -24.55 -10.41
CA GLY A 174 -3.17 -24.17 -10.33
C GLY A 174 -3.42 -22.74 -9.86
N ILE A 175 -2.57 -22.19 -8.98
CA ILE A 175 -2.68 -20.80 -8.49
C ILE A 175 -2.37 -19.83 -9.62
N ARG A 176 -1.25 -20.03 -10.31
CA ARG A 176 -0.86 -19.19 -11.45
C ARG A 176 -1.88 -19.24 -12.58
N MET A 177 -2.38 -20.42 -12.91
CA MET A 177 -3.49 -20.61 -13.84
C MET A 177 -4.74 -19.83 -13.43
N ALA A 178 -5.10 -19.87 -12.15
CA ALA A 178 -6.24 -19.13 -11.62
C ALA A 178 -6.02 -17.60 -11.71
N VAL A 179 -4.81 -17.11 -11.45
CA VAL A 179 -4.45 -15.69 -11.58
C VAL A 179 -4.51 -15.22 -13.03
N ILE A 180 -3.86 -15.93 -13.95
CA ILE A 180 -3.88 -15.61 -15.40
C ILE A 180 -5.31 -15.62 -15.91
N TYR A 181 -6.08 -16.67 -15.59
CA TYR A 181 -7.49 -16.76 -15.96
C TYR A 181 -8.30 -15.61 -15.36
N GLY A 182 -8.06 -15.24 -14.10
CA GLY A 182 -8.71 -14.14 -13.42
C GLY A 182 -8.48 -12.79 -14.13
N ILE A 183 -7.24 -12.50 -14.52
CA ILE A 183 -6.89 -11.28 -15.29
C ILE A 183 -7.60 -11.27 -16.65
N LEU A 184 -7.56 -12.39 -17.38
CA LEU A 184 -8.22 -12.52 -18.68
C LEU A 184 -9.74 -12.40 -18.55
N ALA A 185 -10.34 -13.03 -17.53
CA ALA A 185 -11.76 -12.96 -17.25
C ALA A 185 -12.18 -11.54 -16.86
N PHE A 186 -11.37 -10.83 -16.07
CA PHE A 186 -11.59 -9.43 -15.73
C PHE A 186 -11.55 -8.55 -17.00
N ALA A 187 -10.51 -8.67 -17.83
CA ALA A 187 -10.42 -7.93 -19.09
C ALA A 187 -11.62 -8.21 -20.01
N MET A 188 -12.07 -9.47 -20.06
CA MET A 188 -13.24 -9.90 -20.86
C MET A 188 -14.55 -9.26 -20.40
N LEU A 189 -14.67 -8.82 -19.14
CA LEU A 189 -15.84 -8.09 -18.67
C LEU A 189 -16.00 -6.75 -19.40
N PHE A 190 -14.89 -6.05 -19.69
CA PHE A 190 -14.84 -4.70 -20.24
C PHE A 190 -14.73 -4.64 -21.77
N ARG A 191 -14.84 -5.79 -22.45
CA ARG A 191 -14.84 -5.83 -23.92
C ARG A 191 -15.99 -5.00 -24.51
N ARG A 192 -15.79 -4.55 -25.75
CA ARG A 192 -16.86 -3.92 -26.56
C ARG A 192 -18.11 -4.80 -26.62
N GLY A 193 -19.27 -4.19 -26.38
CA GLY A 193 -20.56 -4.90 -26.30
C GLY A 193 -20.70 -5.87 -25.11
N GLY A 194 -19.87 -5.76 -24.08
CA GLY A 194 -20.01 -6.48 -22.82
C GLY A 194 -21.31 -6.12 -22.08
N ARG A 195 -21.89 -7.07 -21.34
CA ARG A 195 -23.17 -6.85 -20.64
C ARG A 195 -23.07 -5.81 -19.51
N ILE A 196 -21.89 -5.63 -18.93
CA ILE A 196 -21.69 -4.69 -17.81
C ILE A 196 -21.89 -3.24 -18.24
N HIS A 197 -21.57 -2.89 -19.49
CA HIS A 197 -21.78 -1.54 -20.05
C HIS A 197 -23.26 -1.18 -20.20
N GLY A 198 -24.16 -2.17 -20.21
CA GLY A 198 -25.61 -1.97 -20.24
C GLY A 198 -26.24 -1.82 -18.85
N LYS A 199 -25.51 -2.11 -17.77
CA LYS A 199 -26.03 -2.04 -16.41
C LYS A 199 -25.78 -0.66 -15.83
N VAL A 200 -26.78 0.20 -15.88
CA VAL A 200 -26.72 1.57 -15.33
C VAL A 200 -26.74 1.54 -13.79
N PHE A 201 -25.94 2.40 -13.16
CA PHE A 201 -25.94 2.62 -11.72
C PHE A 201 -27.28 3.20 -11.23
N ARG A 202 -27.83 2.60 -10.18
CA ARG A 202 -29.10 2.97 -9.53
C ARG A 202 -28.90 2.94 -8.03
N ALA A 203 -28.77 4.12 -7.43
CA ALA A 203 -28.42 4.27 -6.01
C ALA A 203 -29.37 3.56 -5.02
N GLU A 204 -30.63 3.36 -5.39
CA GLU A 204 -31.66 2.72 -4.53
C GLU A 204 -31.87 1.23 -4.85
N SER A 205 -31.10 0.65 -5.79
CA SER A 205 -31.24 -0.76 -6.17
C SER A 205 -30.61 -1.70 -5.14
N LYS A 206 -31.44 -2.49 -4.45
CA LYS A 206 -30.98 -3.50 -3.47
C LYS A 206 -29.96 -4.48 -4.04
N ARG A 207 -30.17 -4.96 -5.29
CA ARG A 207 -29.24 -5.90 -5.95
C ARG A 207 -27.86 -5.27 -6.18
N GLN A 208 -27.82 -4.00 -6.58
CA GLN A 208 -26.55 -3.29 -6.77
C GLN A 208 -25.86 -3.01 -5.44
N MET A 209 -26.62 -2.69 -4.38
CA MET A 209 -26.09 -2.56 -3.02
C MET A 209 -25.49 -3.87 -2.50
N MET A 210 -26.17 -5.00 -2.70
CA MET A 210 -25.64 -6.33 -2.32
C MET A 210 -24.36 -6.66 -3.10
N ALA A 211 -24.34 -6.43 -4.41
CA ALA A 211 -23.15 -6.66 -5.23
C ALA A 211 -21.98 -5.77 -4.80
N ALA A 212 -22.23 -4.48 -4.54
CA ALA A 212 -21.21 -3.57 -4.02
C ALA A 212 -20.74 -3.98 -2.62
N GLY A 213 -21.64 -4.46 -1.75
CA GLY A 213 -21.30 -4.99 -0.43
C GLY A 213 -20.44 -6.25 -0.50
N ALA A 214 -20.72 -7.17 -1.42
CA ALA A 214 -19.88 -8.35 -1.64
C ALA A 214 -18.49 -7.96 -2.16
N ILE A 215 -18.40 -7.01 -3.09
CA ILE A 215 -17.11 -6.50 -3.58
C ILE A 215 -16.35 -5.77 -2.46
N MET A 216 -17.03 -4.96 -1.66
CA MET A 216 -16.44 -4.29 -0.50
C MET A 216 -15.91 -5.31 0.53
N ALA A 217 -16.61 -6.43 0.74
CA ALA A 217 -16.13 -7.52 1.59
C ALA A 217 -14.86 -8.19 1.04
N LEU A 218 -14.68 -8.25 -0.29
CA LEU A 218 -13.41 -8.68 -0.89
C LEU A 218 -12.27 -7.71 -0.56
N PHE A 219 -12.52 -6.39 -0.64
CA PHE A 219 -11.53 -5.38 -0.22
C PHE A 219 -11.22 -5.46 1.28
N PHE A 220 -12.21 -5.71 2.13
CA PHE A 220 -11.97 -6.00 3.54
C PHE A 220 -11.10 -7.24 3.72
N GLY A 221 -11.38 -8.31 2.99
CA GLY A 221 -10.58 -9.54 3.01
C GLY A 221 -9.14 -9.28 2.56
N MET A 222 -8.92 -8.50 1.50
CA MET A 222 -7.58 -8.15 1.04
C MET A 222 -6.82 -7.30 2.06
N ALA A 223 -7.46 -6.28 2.65
CA ALA A 223 -6.85 -5.48 3.70
C ALA A 223 -6.52 -6.33 4.93
N LEU A 224 -7.42 -7.23 5.34
CA LEU A 224 -7.21 -8.16 6.45
C LEU A 224 -6.06 -9.13 6.17
N LEU A 225 -5.97 -9.69 4.96
CA LEU A 225 -4.88 -10.57 4.57
C LEU A 225 -3.54 -9.83 4.56
N ALA A 226 -3.47 -8.63 3.99
CA ALA A 226 -2.26 -7.81 4.01
C ALA A 226 -1.82 -7.47 5.43
N HIS A 227 -2.79 -7.18 6.30
CA HIS A 227 -2.59 -6.89 7.72
C HIS A 227 -2.06 -8.11 8.50
N ILE A 228 -2.72 -9.28 8.37
CA ILE A 228 -2.33 -10.50 9.08
C ILE A 228 -0.98 -11.03 8.58
N SER A 229 -0.72 -10.98 7.27
CA SER A 229 0.56 -11.46 6.71
C SER A 229 1.78 -10.76 7.28
N ASN A 230 1.61 -9.57 7.86
CA ASN A 230 2.69 -8.79 8.45
C ASN A 230 2.50 -8.56 9.97
N ILE A 231 1.44 -9.07 10.60
CA ILE A 231 1.06 -8.65 11.95
C ILE A 231 2.12 -8.98 13.00
N ASP A 232 2.69 -10.19 12.95
CA ASP A 232 3.68 -10.63 13.95
C ASP A 232 4.96 -9.80 13.82
N LEU A 233 5.35 -9.44 12.59
CA LEU A 233 6.47 -8.53 12.33
C LEU A 233 6.25 -7.16 12.96
N TRP A 234 5.05 -6.60 12.81
CA TRP A 234 4.74 -5.27 13.36
C TRP A 234 4.44 -5.30 14.86
N ARG A 235 4.11 -6.44 15.45
CA ARG A 235 3.96 -6.56 16.92
C ARG A 235 5.29 -6.31 17.62
N GLU A 236 6.36 -6.97 17.19
CA GLU A 236 7.69 -6.79 17.78
C GLU A 236 8.18 -5.33 17.70
N VAL A 237 7.90 -4.65 16.58
CA VAL A 237 8.25 -3.22 16.39
C VAL A 237 7.46 -2.29 17.31
N ASN A 238 6.17 -2.56 17.51
CA ASN A 238 5.34 -1.75 18.40
C ASN A 238 5.60 -2.04 19.90
N ASP A 239 6.18 -3.19 20.24
CA ASP A 239 6.49 -3.61 21.62
C ASP A 239 7.84 -3.08 22.14
N TYR A 240 8.73 -2.62 21.25
CA TYR A 240 9.84 -1.73 21.62
C TYR A 240 9.24 -0.44 22.26
N PRO A 241 9.92 0.35 23.13
CA PRO A 241 9.33 1.50 23.86
C PRO A 241 8.92 2.72 22.99
N VAL A 242 8.19 2.45 21.90
CA VAL A 242 7.76 3.29 20.81
C VAL A 242 6.33 2.82 20.46
N GLY A 243 5.30 3.38 21.11
CA GLY A 243 3.90 3.01 20.85
C GLY A 243 2.92 3.38 21.98
N GLU A 244 3.36 3.41 23.23
CA GLU A 244 2.48 3.63 24.40
C GLU A 244 1.83 5.03 24.48
N GLN A 245 2.17 5.98 23.60
CA GLN A 245 1.77 7.39 23.71
C GLN A 245 0.25 7.58 23.74
N TYR A 246 -0.51 6.81 22.94
CA TYR A 246 -1.97 6.88 22.95
C TYR A 246 -2.57 6.32 24.24
N ASP A 247 -2.00 5.22 24.73
CA ASP A 247 -2.48 4.55 25.93
C ASP A 247 -2.22 5.39 27.19
N LYS A 248 -1.02 5.98 27.27
CA LYS A 248 -0.66 6.93 28.33
C LYS A 248 -1.46 8.22 28.28
N LEU A 249 -1.83 8.70 27.08
CA LEU A 249 -2.72 9.84 26.97
C LEU A 249 -4.13 9.47 27.46
N ALA A 250 -4.63 8.27 27.17
CA ALA A 250 -5.88 7.80 27.75
C ALA A 250 -5.82 7.74 29.28
N ASP A 251 -4.73 7.23 29.86
CA ASP A 251 -4.52 7.23 31.32
C ASP A 251 -4.48 8.63 31.92
N ALA A 252 -3.76 9.55 31.27
CA ALA A 252 -3.70 10.94 31.71
C ALA A 252 -5.09 11.57 31.73
N LEU A 253 -5.90 11.36 30.68
CA LEU A 253 -7.27 11.88 30.57
C LEU A 253 -8.18 11.31 31.66
N LEU A 254 -8.05 10.02 32.00
CA LEU A 254 -8.80 9.40 33.10
C LEU A 254 -8.48 10.05 34.46
N LYS A 255 -7.24 10.53 34.63
CA LYS A 255 -6.80 11.27 35.82
C LYS A 255 -7.09 12.78 35.74
N GLY A 256 -7.79 13.26 34.70
CA GLY A 256 -8.08 14.67 34.50
C GLY A 256 -6.86 15.52 34.09
N ASN A 257 -5.83 14.89 33.50
CA ASN A 257 -4.58 15.53 33.09
C ASN A 257 -4.34 15.36 31.58
N PHE A 258 -3.52 16.24 30.99
CA PHE A 258 -3.08 16.15 29.60
C PHE A 258 -1.60 15.76 29.45
N SER A 259 -0.81 15.86 30.52
CA SER A 259 0.59 15.39 30.51
C SER A 259 0.66 13.89 30.75
N LEU A 260 1.53 13.21 30.00
CA LEU A 260 1.80 11.78 30.16
C LEU A 260 2.50 11.51 31.50
N ASP A 261 2.08 10.44 32.17
CA ASP A 261 2.61 10.02 33.47
C ASP A 261 3.95 9.29 33.32
N TYR A 262 4.97 10.05 32.92
CA TYR A 262 6.35 9.59 32.80
C TYR A 262 7.26 10.38 33.72
N ARG A 263 8.18 9.67 34.39
CA ARG A 263 9.25 10.30 35.16
C ARG A 263 10.22 11.00 34.20
N VAL A 264 10.47 12.28 34.46
CA VAL A 264 11.49 13.08 33.75
C VAL A 264 12.83 12.94 34.47
N SER A 265 13.89 12.66 33.72
CA SER A 265 15.24 12.55 34.29
C SER A 265 15.80 13.94 34.60
N GLN A 266 16.61 14.04 35.66
CA GLN A 266 17.33 15.29 35.97
C GLN A 266 18.32 15.66 34.85
N GLY A 267 18.92 14.65 34.21
CA GLY A 267 19.77 14.86 33.04
C GLY A 267 19.03 15.61 31.92
N LEU A 268 17.80 15.21 31.58
CA LEU A 268 17.01 15.87 30.54
C LEU A 268 16.62 17.31 30.93
N LEU A 269 16.30 17.56 32.21
CA LEU A 269 15.98 18.89 32.71
C LEU A 269 17.19 19.83 32.72
N ALA A 270 18.40 19.27 32.87
CA ALA A 270 19.65 20.01 32.89
C ALA A 270 20.17 20.37 31.50
N LEU A 271 19.66 19.76 30.43
CA LEU A 271 20.07 20.07 29.06
C LEU A 271 19.58 21.46 28.66
N GLU A 272 20.49 22.27 28.11
CA GLU A 272 20.14 23.57 27.52
C GLU A 272 19.22 23.41 26.30
N ASN A 273 19.55 22.46 25.43
CA ASN A 273 18.72 22.09 24.29
C ASN A 273 18.32 20.60 24.37
N PRO A 274 17.20 20.25 25.02
CA PRO A 274 16.74 18.87 25.10
C PRO A 274 16.27 18.31 23.74
N TYR A 275 16.09 19.14 22.71
CA TYR A 275 15.59 18.70 21.40
C TYR A 275 16.71 18.22 20.47
N ASP A 276 17.95 18.65 20.70
CA ASP A 276 19.11 18.10 20.00
C ASP A 276 19.26 16.60 20.34
N ARG A 277 19.45 15.77 19.31
CA ARG A 277 19.59 14.32 19.46
C ARG A 277 20.92 13.97 20.10
N THR A 278 22.01 14.63 19.70
CA THR A 278 23.35 14.32 20.19
C THR A 278 23.51 14.76 21.64
N ALA A 279 22.93 15.91 22.02
CA ALA A 279 22.91 16.37 23.41
C ALA A 279 22.19 15.40 24.38
N ARG A 280 21.34 14.51 23.86
CA ARG A 280 20.63 13.49 24.66
C ARG A 280 21.38 12.16 24.80
N GLU A 281 22.57 12.02 24.23
CA GLU A 281 23.36 10.79 24.38
C GLU A 281 23.64 10.50 25.86
N GLY A 282 23.36 9.26 26.30
CA GLY A 282 23.47 8.86 27.70
C GLY A 282 22.38 9.41 28.65
N VAL A 283 21.45 10.24 28.16
CA VAL A 283 20.34 10.78 28.95
C VAL A 283 19.10 9.89 28.81
N VAL A 284 18.46 9.56 29.92
CA VAL A 284 17.18 8.83 29.90
C VAL A 284 16.04 9.79 29.52
N TYR A 285 15.34 9.49 28.42
CA TYR A 285 14.16 10.23 27.97
C TYR A 285 13.13 9.31 27.32
N ARG A 286 11.96 9.85 26.96
CA ARG A 286 10.91 9.14 26.22
C ARG A 286 10.91 9.55 24.75
N TRP A 287 11.18 8.57 23.88
CA TRP A 287 11.21 8.75 22.43
C TRP A 287 9.85 9.21 21.89
N ASP A 288 9.89 10.12 20.93
CA ASP A 288 8.72 10.60 20.17
C ASP A 288 7.54 11.06 21.05
N THR A 289 7.91 11.83 22.08
CA THR A 289 6.98 12.56 22.92
C THR A 289 7.31 14.05 22.83
N ALA A 290 6.29 14.91 22.93
CA ALA A 290 6.50 16.34 23.05
C ALA A 290 6.95 16.67 24.46
N PHE A 291 8.16 17.20 24.62
CA PHE A 291 8.71 17.62 25.91
C PHE A 291 8.63 19.13 26.06
N TYR A 292 7.80 19.61 26.98
CA TYR A 292 7.58 21.04 27.18
C TYR A 292 7.44 21.36 28.67
N GLN A 293 8.18 22.37 29.13
CA GLN A 293 8.20 22.82 30.54
C GLN A 293 8.32 21.67 31.55
N GLY A 294 9.25 20.74 31.30
CA GLY A 294 9.51 19.62 32.21
C GLY A 294 8.43 18.55 32.25
N ARG A 295 7.55 18.46 31.24
CA ARG A 295 6.50 17.44 31.12
C ARG A 295 6.48 16.83 29.73
N TYR A 296 6.03 15.57 29.67
CA TYR A 296 5.80 14.86 28.41
C TYR A 296 4.34 14.95 27.97
N TYR A 297 4.11 15.09 26.66
CA TYR A 297 2.81 15.14 26.03
C TYR A 297 2.78 14.25 24.79
N CYS A 298 1.61 13.70 24.48
CA CYS A 298 1.38 13.03 23.20
C CYS A 298 1.03 14.09 22.13
N TYR A 299 1.76 14.09 21.01
CA TYR A 299 1.58 15.04 19.91
C TYR A 299 0.87 14.45 18.68
N PHE A 300 0.64 13.13 18.63
CA PHE A 300 -0.01 12.43 17.51
C PHE A 300 -1.50 12.72 17.32
N GLY A 301 -2.06 13.65 18.08
CA GLY A 301 -3.47 14.03 18.01
C GLY A 301 -4.32 13.34 19.08
N ILE A 302 -5.25 14.10 19.65
CA ILE A 302 -6.15 13.64 20.72
C ILE A 302 -7.35 12.87 20.17
N VAL A 303 -7.74 13.10 18.92
CA VAL A 303 -8.97 12.53 18.35
C VAL A 303 -8.92 11.00 18.25
N PRO A 304 -7.81 10.36 17.81
CA PRO A 304 -7.72 8.90 17.86
C PRO A 304 -7.93 8.34 19.28
N VAL A 305 -7.42 9.04 20.31
CA VAL A 305 -7.61 8.67 21.72
C VAL A 305 -9.07 8.73 22.12
N LEU A 306 -9.75 9.83 21.79
CA LEU A 306 -11.17 10.01 22.14
C LEU A 306 -12.10 9.05 21.39
N LEU A 307 -11.73 8.62 20.18
CA LEU A 307 -12.55 7.71 19.38
C LEU A 307 -12.35 6.23 19.74
N PHE A 308 -11.12 5.82 20.08
CA PHE A 308 -10.78 4.40 20.23
C PHE A 308 -10.20 4.06 21.60
N TYR A 309 -9.11 4.71 22.01
CA TYR A 309 -8.34 4.30 23.19
C TYR A 309 -9.07 4.57 24.50
N LEU A 310 -9.55 5.80 24.71
CA LEU A 310 -10.23 6.19 25.94
C LEU A 310 -11.57 5.45 26.11
N PRO A 311 -12.46 5.36 25.10
CA PRO A 311 -13.69 4.58 25.23
C PRO A 311 -13.43 3.10 25.52
N PHE A 312 -12.46 2.48 24.85
CA PHE A 312 -12.14 1.07 25.08
C PHE A 312 -11.59 0.83 26.48
N LYS A 313 -10.69 1.69 26.96
CA LYS A 313 -10.14 1.61 28.31
C LYS A 313 -11.19 1.85 29.39
N LEU A 314 -12.11 2.80 29.19
CA LEU A 314 -13.26 3.00 30.09
C LEU A 314 -14.18 1.78 30.19
N LEU A 315 -14.38 1.06 29.09
CA LEU A 315 -15.27 -0.10 29.03
C LEU A 315 -14.62 -1.39 29.54
N THR A 316 -13.32 -1.57 29.33
CA THR A 316 -12.63 -2.85 29.55
C THR A 316 -11.55 -2.81 30.64
N GLY A 317 -11.12 -1.62 31.06
CA GLY A 317 -9.96 -1.42 31.93
C GLY A 317 -8.60 -1.72 31.27
N ARG A 318 -8.57 -2.00 29.96
CA ARG A 318 -7.36 -2.42 29.23
C ARG A 318 -7.03 -1.46 28.09
N ALA A 319 -5.76 -1.44 27.66
CA ALA A 319 -5.34 -0.77 26.44
C ALA A 319 -5.88 -1.51 25.21
N ILE A 320 -6.36 -0.77 24.20
CA ILE A 320 -6.62 -1.35 22.88
C ILE A 320 -5.33 -1.43 22.09
N GLU A 321 -5.13 -2.52 21.36
CA GLU A 321 -3.93 -2.71 20.55
C GLU A 321 -3.95 -1.83 19.29
N HIS A 322 -2.80 -1.25 18.95
CA HIS A 322 -2.66 -0.33 17.81
C HIS A 322 -3.07 -0.94 16.48
N TYR A 323 -2.76 -2.23 16.29
CA TYR A 323 -3.11 -2.95 15.07
C TYR A 323 -4.63 -3.17 14.93
N THR A 324 -5.35 -3.40 16.04
CA THR A 324 -6.82 -3.44 16.03
C THR A 324 -7.40 -2.11 15.61
N VAL A 325 -6.88 -1.00 16.15
CA VAL A 325 -7.31 0.36 15.76
C VAL A 325 -7.02 0.62 14.28
N ASN A 326 -5.83 0.26 13.80
CA ASN A 326 -5.44 0.39 12.40
C ASN A 326 -6.39 -0.41 11.48
N LEU A 327 -6.71 -1.67 11.81
CA LEU A 327 -7.64 -2.49 11.03
C LEU A 327 -9.03 -1.85 10.99
N LEU A 328 -9.58 -1.42 12.14
CA LEU A 328 -10.89 -0.75 12.20
C LEU A 328 -10.92 0.51 11.33
N LEU A 329 -9.86 1.32 11.37
CA LEU A 329 -9.72 2.51 10.55
C LEU A 329 -9.60 2.18 9.05
N SER A 330 -8.87 1.12 8.70
CA SER A 330 -8.75 0.62 7.33
C SER A 330 -10.12 0.21 6.77
N LEU A 331 -10.90 -0.54 7.54
CA LEU A 331 -12.28 -0.92 7.19
C LEU A 331 -13.20 0.31 7.09
N CYS A 332 -13.02 1.29 7.96
CA CYS A 332 -13.75 2.56 7.94
C CYS A 332 -13.44 3.37 6.67
N ASN A 333 -12.17 3.40 6.25
CA ASN A 333 -11.71 4.08 5.03
C ASN A 333 -12.29 3.42 3.77
N ILE A 334 -12.23 2.08 3.68
CA ILE A 334 -12.79 1.30 2.57
C ILE A 334 -14.31 1.52 2.48
N SER A 335 -15.05 1.34 3.57
CA SER A 335 -16.51 1.55 3.57
C SER A 335 -16.91 2.99 3.29
N GLY A 336 -16.17 3.96 3.83
CA GLY A 336 -16.32 5.38 3.56
C GLY A 336 -16.14 5.70 2.08
N SER A 337 -15.15 5.09 1.42
CA SER A 337 -14.88 5.28 -0.01
C SER A 337 -16.01 4.76 -0.88
N PHE A 338 -16.53 3.55 -0.59
CA PHE A 338 -17.73 3.02 -1.26
C PHE A 338 -18.94 3.95 -1.06
N TYR A 339 -19.11 4.48 0.14
CA TYR A 339 -20.19 5.42 0.43
C TYR A 339 -20.04 6.76 -0.30
N LEU A 340 -18.83 7.34 -0.32
CA LEU A 340 -18.49 8.60 -0.97
C LEU A 340 -18.69 8.50 -2.49
N VAL A 341 -18.11 7.48 -3.14
CA VAL A 341 -18.26 7.27 -4.58
C VAL A 341 -19.73 7.07 -4.95
N ARG A 342 -20.52 6.37 -4.12
CA ARG A 342 -21.98 6.28 -4.32
C ARG A 342 -22.64 7.67 -4.36
N GLN A 343 -22.22 8.60 -3.48
CA GLN A 343 -22.75 9.97 -3.48
C GLN A 343 -22.28 10.77 -4.69
N ILE A 344 -21.01 10.60 -5.11
CA ILE A 344 -20.47 11.20 -6.34
C ILE A 344 -21.31 10.78 -7.55
N LEU A 345 -21.50 9.48 -7.75
CA LEU A 345 -22.26 8.94 -8.88
C LEU A 345 -23.72 9.37 -8.84
N LYS A 346 -24.32 9.47 -7.65
CA LYS A 346 -25.69 9.95 -7.50
C LYS A 346 -25.82 11.44 -7.87
N ARG A 347 -24.82 12.25 -7.54
CA ARG A 347 -24.84 13.71 -7.75
C ARG A 347 -24.50 14.09 -9.18
N TRP A 348 -23.44 13.52 -9.75
CA TRP A 348 -22.87 13.95 -11.03
C TRP A 348 -22.98 12.89 -12.15
N GLY A 349 -23.43 11.67 -11.84
CA GLY A 349 -23.53 10.60 -12.84
C GLY A 349 -24.77 10.65 -13.75
N ASP A 350 -25.70 11.58 -13.49
CA ASP A 350 -26.91 11.85 -14.31
C ASP A 350 -27.72 10.59 -14.69
N GLY A 351 -27.68 9.56 -13.84
CA GLY A 351 -28.33 8.28 -14.11
C GLY A 351 -27.86 7.54 -15.37
N LYS A 352 -26.67 7.88 -15.90
CA LYS A 352 -26.10 7.30 -17.14
C LYS A 352 -24.86 6.45 -16.88
N VAL A 353 -24.19 6.69 -15.77
CA VAL A 353 -22.96 5.98 -15.41
C VAL A 353 -23.23 4.47 -15.23
N PRO A 354 -22.40 3.58 -15.80
CA PRO A 354 -22.50 2.14 -15.56
C PRO A 354 -22.25 1.76 -14.09
N PHE A 355 -22.93 0.72 -13.60
CA PHE A 355 -22.81 0.22 -12.24
C PHE A 355 -21.38 -0.17 -11.88
N PHE A 356 -20.61 -0.76 -12.81
CA PHE A 356 -19.24 -1.19 -12.55
C PHE A 356 -18.30 -0.04 -12.12
N VAL A 357 -18.62 1.20 -12.52
CA VAL A 357 -17.82 2.38 -12.16
C VAL A 357 -17.85 2.60 -10.65
N TRP A 358 -18.93 2.22 -9.97
CA TRP A 358 -19.03 2.37 -8.52
C TRP A 358 -17.97 1.55 -7.77
N PRO A 359 -17.92 0.21 -7.86
CA PRO A 359 -16.88 -0.57 -7.18
C PRO A 359 -15.47 -0.26 -7.71
N LEU A 360 -15.28 0.02 -9.01
CA LEU A 360 -13.94 0.35 -9.52
C LEU A 360 -13.38 1.64 -8.93
N LEU A 361 -14.14 2.74 -8.97
CA LEU A 361 -13.70 4.01 -8.39
C LEU A 361 -13.58 3.93 -6.87
N SER A 362 -14.41 3.09 -6.21
CA SER A 362 -14.28 2.88 -4.76
C SER A 362 -12.96 2.16 -4.44
N GLY A 363 -12.59 1.13 -5.21
CA GLY A 363 -11.30 0.46 -5.10
C GLY A 363 -10.13 1.41 -5.36
N LEU A 364 -10.16 2.13 -6.49
CA LEU A 364 -9.15 3.13 -6.85
C LEU A 364 -8.97 4.25 -5.81
N LEU A 365 -10.02 4.56 -5.04
CA LEU A 365 -9.94 5.54 -3.97
C LEU A 365 -9.40 4.96 -2.66
N CYS A 366 -9.77 3.74 -2.27
CA CYS A 366 -9.38 3.18 -0.96
C CYS A 366 -8.15 2.28 -0.98
N PHE A 367 -7.75 1.77 -2.14
CA PHE A 367 -6.57 0.92 -2.37
C PHE A 367 -5.56 1.62 -3.29
N SER A 368 -5.52 2.96 -3.30
CA SER A 368 -4.31 3.62 -3.78
C SER A 368 -3.11 3.14 -2.96
N GLU A 369 -1.95 3.01 -3.56
CA GLU A 369 -0.75 2.52 -2.87
C GLU A 369 -0.45 3.29 -1.57
N ASN A 370 -0.66 4.62 -1.56
CA ASN A 370 -0.56 5.46 -0.36
C ASN A 370 -1.37 4.95 0.85
N TYR A 371 -2.58 4.42 0.63
CA TYR A 371 -3.43 3.87 1.70
C TYR A 371 -3.14 2.39 1.94
N PHE A 372 -2.92 1.62 0.88
CA PHE A 372 -2.61 0.19 1.02
C PHE A 372 -1.32 -0.03 1.83
N PHE A 373 -0.34 0.85 1.66
CA PHE A 373 0.86 0.90 2.49
C PHE A 373 0.55 1.02 4.00
N LEU A 374 -0.45 1.82 4.37
CA LEU A 374 -0.87 1.98 5.77
C LEU A 374 -1.63 0.76 6.30
N TYR A 375 -2.31 0.01 5.43
CA TYR A 375 -3.08 -1.18 5.79
C TYR A 375 -2.16 -2.38 6.07
N MET A 376 -1.15 -2.58 5.22
CA MET A 376 -0.21 -3.70 5.36
C MET A 376 0.83 -3.48 6.47
N ARG A 377 1.01 -2.23 6.93
CA ARG A 377 1.87 -1.86 8.06
C ARG A 377 1.00 -1.37 9.23
N PRO A 378 0.53 -2.23 10.15
CA PRO A 378 -0.22 -1.82 11.33
C PRO A 378 0.65 -1.15 12.41
N TYR A 379 1.34 -0.09 12.00
CA TYR A 379 2.24 0.70 12.82
C TYR A 379 1.48 1.84 13.50
N PHE A 380 1.81 2.16 14.75
CA PHE A 380 1.07 3.17 15.51
C PHE A 380 1.11 4.58 14.87
N TYR A 381 2.18 4.92 14.13
CA TYR A 381 2.29 6.16 13.35
C TYR A 381 1.23 6.33 12.26
N ASN A 382 0.60 5.24 11.83
CA ASN A 382 -0.39 5.27 10.77
C ASN A 382 -1.78 5.63 11.30
N ILE A 383 -2.02 5.48 12.61
CA ILE A 383 -3.32 5.76 13.25
C ILE A 383 -3.84 7.20 13.00
N PRO A 384 -3.07 8.28 13.22
CA PRO A 384 -3.59 9.63 13.06
C PRO A 384 -3.84 9.96 11.59
N ILE A 385 -3.01 9.42 10.68
CA ILE A 385 -3.14 9.58 9.23
C ILE A 385 -4.39 8.86 8.73
N LEU A 386 -4.60 7.61 9.14
CA LEU A 386 -5.79 6.83 8.78
C LEU A 386 -7.07 7.43 9.38
N THR A 387 -7.02 7.91 10.63
CA THR A 387 -8.17 8.56 11.27
C THR A 387 -8.55 9.84 10.51
N ALA A 388 -7.59 10.69 10.18
CA ALA A 388 -7.81 11.90 9.41
C ALA A 388 -8.42 11.62 8.02
N ASN A 389 -7.88 10.62 7.31
CA ASN A 389 -8.38 10.22 5.99
C ASN A 389 -9.79 9.62 6.05
N ALA A 390 -10.05 8.71 7.00
CA ALA A 390 -11.38 8.12 7.18
C ALA A 390 -12.43 9.21 7.49
N LEU A 391 -12.11 10.12 8.41
CA LEU A 391 -12.98 11.27 8.74
C LEU A 391 -13.19 12.19 7.53
N THR A 392 -12.15 12.45 6.74
CA THR A 392 -12.26 13.26 5.51
C THR A 392 -13.22 12.63 4.51
N ILE A 393 -13.06 11.34 4.23
CA ILE A 393 -13.85 10.61 3.24
C ILE A 393 -15.32 10.53 3.66
N TRP A 394 -15.58 10.18 4.93
CA TRP A 394 -16.94 10.17 5.48
C TRP A 394 -17.54 11.57 5.51
N GLY A 395 -16.76 12.57 5.94
CA GLY A 395 -17.17 13.96 6.02
C GLY A 395 -17.63 14.50 4.67
N MET A 396 -16.80 14.31 3.65
CA MET A 396 -17.13 14.69 2.27
C MET A 396 -18.34 13.92 1.74
N GLY A 397 -18.46 12.63 2.07
CA GLY A 397 -19.60 11.80 1.70
C GLY A 397 -20.91 12.32 2.31
N PHE A 398 -20.90 12.74 3.57
CA PHE A 398 -22.07 13.32 4.22
C PHE A 398 -22.43 14.68 3.63
N TRP A 399 -21.45 15.56 3.37
CA TRP A 399 -21.71 16.84 2.69
C TRP A 399 -22.38 16.65 1.33
N ILE A 400 -21.82 15.81 0.45
CA ILE A 400 -22.40 15.55 -0.88
C ILE A 400 -23.79 14.90 -0.76
N ARG A 401 -24.00 13.99 0.21
CA ARG A 401 -25.33 13.43 0.46
C ARG A 401 -26.35 14.52 0.82
N GLY A 402 -25.99 15.46 1.69
CA GLY A 402 -26.85 16.58 2.09
C GLY A 402 -27.27 17.46 0.90
N MET A 403 -26.40 17.58 -0.11
CA MET A 403 -26.71 18.29 -1.36
C MET A 403 -27.73 17.53 -2.24
N THR A 404 -27.85 16.20 -2.11
CA THR A 404 -28.75 15.37 -2.94
C THR A 404 -30.11 15.07 -2.31
N LYS A 405 -30.27 15.14 -0.98
CA LYS A 405 -31.54 14.86 -0.30
C LYS A 405 -31.97 16.06 0.54
N GLU A 406 -33.21 16.50 0.36
CA GLU A 406 -33.81 17.56 1.19
C GLU A 406 -34.13 17.03 2.60
N ARG A 407 -34.71 15.82 2.70
CA ARG A 407 -34.99 15.18 3.99
C ARG A 407 -33.68 14.74 4.66
N ARG A 408 -33.39 15.29 5.84
CA ARG A 408 -32.19 15.09 6.68
C ARG A 408 -30.90 15.79 6.21
N ARG A 409 -31.01 16.82 5.37
CA ARG A 409 -29.85 17.63 4.97
C ARG A 409 -29.04 18.15 6.16
N ARG A 410 -29.71 18.74 7.16
CA ARG A 410 -29.09 19.27 8.38
C ARG A 410 -28.23 18.24 9.12
N LEU A 411 -28.74 17.03 9.29
CA LEU A 411 -27.99 15.94 9.94
C LEU A 411 -26.76 15.55 9.12
N CYS A 412 -26.85 15.57 7.79
CA CYS A 412 -25.71 15.28 6.93
C CYS A 412 -24.66 16.39 6.99
N TYR A 413 -25.05 17.67 7.06
CA TYR A 413 -24.10 18.77 7.24
C TYR A 413 -23.46 18.74 8.64
N LEU A 414 -24.24 18.47 9.69
CA LEU A 414 -23.73 18.28 11.04
C LEU A 414 -22.71 17.14 11.11
N ALA A 415 -23.06 15.96 10.59
CA ALA A 415 -22.17 14.80 10.56
C ALA A 415 -20.92 15.07 9.71
N GLY A 416 -21.08 15.68 8.54
CA GLY A 416 -19.98 15.99 7.64
C GLY A 416 -18.98 16.98 8.24
N SER A 417 -19.50 18.04 8.85
CA SER A 417 -18.69 19.05 9.53
C SER A 417 -18.07 18.53 10.82
N ALA A 418 -18.75 17.66 11.56
CA ALA A 418 -18.15 17.00 12.72
C ALA A 418 -16.96 16.13 12.33
N CYS A 419 -17.09 15.32 11.27
CA CYS A 419 -15.98 14.52 10.77
C CYS A 419 -14.79 15.40 10.33
N LEU A 420 -15.03 16.41 9.48
CA LEU A 420 -13.96 17.26 8.96
C LEU A 420 -13.34 18.18 10.01
N ALA A 421 -14.10 18.65 11.00
CA ALA A 421 -13.54 19.41 12.11
C ALA A 421 -12.59 18.57 12.98
N LEU A 422 -12.94 17.29 13.21
CA LEU A 422 -12.10 16.35 13.98
C LEU A 422 -10.77 16.01 13.28
N VAL A 423 -10.64 16.23 11.96
CA VAL A 423 -9.38 16.04 11.23
C VAL A 423 -8.25 16.86 11.82
N ALA A 424 -8.52 18.09 12.27
CA ALA A 424 -7.52 18.97 12.89
C ALA A 424 -6.90 18.36 14.14
N GLY A 425 -7.66 17.56 14.90
CA GLY A 425 -7.18 16.86 16.09
C GLY A 425 -6.49 15.52 15.80
N CYS A 426 -6.31 15.17 14.52
CA CYS A 426 -5.56 14.01 14.03
C CYS A 426 -4.29 14.46 13.28
N ARG A 427 -4.48 15.26 12.21
CA ARG A 427 -3.45 15.79 11.30
C ARG A 427 -3.78 17.25 11.00
N PRO A 428 -3.23 18.24 11.74
CA PRO A 428 -3.63 19.64 11.64
C PRO A 428 -3.56 20.21 10.23
N GLN A 429 -2.54 19.85 9.45
CA GLN A 429 -2.37 20.27 8.06
C GLN A 429 -3.51 19.78 7.15
N MET A 430 -4.05 18.58 7.39
CA MET A 430 -5.17 18.05 6.62
C MET A 430 -6.49 18.79 6.91
N ALA A 431 -6.57 19.60 7.97
CA ALA A 431 -7.73 20.45 8.22
C ALA A 431 -8.01 21.42 7.06
N LEU A 432 -7.00 21.74 6.24
CA LEU A 432 -7.13 22.52 5.01
C LEU A 432 -8.13 21.90 4.02
N LEU A 433 -8.36 20.59 4.05
CA LEU A 433 -9.38 19.92 3.22
C LEU A 433 -10.80 20.41 3.52
N SER A 434 -11.03 20.94 4.72
CA SER A 434 -12.30 21.60 5.09
C SER A 434 -12.60 22.84 4.23
N ALA A 435 -11.56 23.50 3.69
CA ALA A 435 -11.72 24.64 2.79
C ALA A 435 -12.40 24.26 1.47
N LEU A 436 -12.42 22.97 1.10
CA LEU A 436 -13.17 22.47 -0.05
C LEU A 436 -14.69 22.68 0.09
N ALA A 437 -15.18 22.99 1.29
CA ALA A 437 -16.55 23.46 1.48
C ALA A 437 -16.88 24.66 0.59
N ILE A 438 -15.94 25.61 0.43
CA ILE A 438 -16.16 26.84 -0.34
C ILE A 438 -16.50 26.52 -1.81
N PRO A 439 -15.67 25.82 -2.59
CA PRO A 439 -16.01 25.47 -3.96
C PRO A 439 -17.12 24.41 -4.06
N LEU A 440 -17.26 23.51 -3.09
CA LEU A 440 -18.30 22.48 -3.11
C LEU A 440 -19.71 23.07 -2.95
N PHE A 441 -19.87 24.03 -2.03
CA PHE A 441 -21.14 24.71 -1.77
C PHE A 441 -21.30 26.03 -2.53
N GLY A 442 -20.27 26.52 -3.24
CA GLY A 442 -20.23 27.84 -3.86
C GLY A 442 -21.43 28.16 -4.77
N ASP A 443 -21.83 27.24 -5.65
CA ASP A 443 -23.02 27.43 -6.50
C ASP A 443 -24.33 27.47 -5.67
N GLU A 444 -24.44 26.66 -4.61
CA GLU A 444 -25.61 26.59 -3.75
C GLU A 444 -25.71 27.84 -2.84
N ALA A 445 -24.56 28.33 -2.38
CA ALA A 445 -24.37 29.48 -1.53
C ALA A 445 -24.60 30.81 -2.28
N ILE A 446 -23.89 30.99 -3.40
CA ILE A 446 -23.80 32.26 -4.13
C ILE A 446 -24.94 32.39 -5.16
N ARG A 447 -25.13 31.40 -6.03
CA ARG A 447 -26.12 31.50 -7.12
C ARG A 447 -27.55 31.30 -6.63
N LYS A 448 -27.78 30.36 -5.73
CA LYS A 448 -29.13 30.10 -5.20
C LYS A 448 -29.47 30.94 -3.97
N ARG A 449 -28.53 31.76 -3.48
CA ARG A 449 -28.62 32.61 -2.27
C ARG A 449 -29.21 31.88 -1.06
N ARG A 450 -29.00 30.56 -0.97
CA ARG A 450 -29.70 29.75 0.01
C ARG A 450 -29.21 30.02 1.42
N LEU A 451 -27.95 30.41 1.64
CA LEU A 451 -27.37 30.64 2.99
C LEU A 451 -28.05 31.73 3.85
N PHE A 452 -28.90 32.59 3.27
CA PHE A 452 -29.50 33.74 3.97
C PHE A 452 -31.01 33.62 4.27
N SER A 453 -31.63 32.45 4.03
CA SER A 453 -33.04 32.21 4.39
C SER A 453 -33.19 31.68 5.82
N ARG A 454 -34.37 31.82 6.44
CA ARG A 454 -34.63 31.25 7.79
C ARG A 454 -34.45 29.72 7.84
N GLU A 455 -34.75 29.03 6.75
CA GLU A 455 -34.56 27.58 6.67
C GLU A 455 -33.08 27.17 6.56
N SER A 456 -32.25 28.03 5.96
CA SER A 456 -30.82 27.78 5.84
C SER A 456 -30.01 28.23 7.04
N LEU A 457 -30.49 29.16 7.88
CA LEU A 457 -29.81 29.46 9.14
C LEU A 457 -29.58 28.18 9.96
N ARG A 458 -30.57 27.28 10.01
CA ARG A 458 -30.43 25.97 10.66
C ARG A 458 -29.43 25.06 9.97
N GLU A 459 -29.28 25.15 8.65
CA GLU A 459 -28.30 24.39 7.87
C GLU A 459 -26.88 24.93 8.06
N THR A 460 -26.72 26.26 8.06
CA THR A 460 -25.49 26.97 8.38
C THR A 460 -25.05 26.69 9.81
N LEU A 461 -25.97 26.73 10.78
CA LEU A 461 -25.67 26.36 12.16
C LEU A 461 -25.26 24.88 12.26
N ALA A 462 -25.97 23.97 11.61
CA ALA A 462 -25.58 22.56 11.57
C ALA A 462 -24.18 22.37 10.94
N PHE A 463 -23.80 23.20 9.98
CA PHE A 463 -22.47 23.18 9.38
C PHE A 463 -21.39 23.77 10.29
N CYS A 464 -21.64 24.93 10.92
CA CYS A 464 -20.63 25.69 11.68
C CYS A 464 -20.43 25.21 13.12
N ILE A 465 -21.49 24.75 13.80
CA ILE A 465 -21.43 24.36 15.23
C ILE A 465 -20.34 23.30 15.49
N PRO A 466 -20.21 22.22 14.70
CA PRO A 466 -19.14 21.25 14.93
C PRO A 466 -17.74 21.84 14.84
N TYR A 467 -17.48 22.75 13.89
CA TYR A 467 -16.19 23.43 13.80
C TYR A 467 -15.92 24.31 15.01
N LEU A 468 -16.91 25.07 15.49
CA LEU A 468 -16.76 25.93 16.67
C LEU A 468 -16.46 25.11 17.94
N ILE A 469 -17.19 24.00 18.14
CA ILE A 469 -16.99 23.12 19.30
C ILE A 469 -15.60 22.47 19.25
N VAL A 470 -15.24 21.87 18.12
CA VAL A 470 -13.97 21.14 18.00
C VAL A 470 -12.78 22.11 18.02
N ALA A 471 -12.85 23.24 17.31
CA ALA A 471 -11.79 24.24 17.33
C ALA A 471 -11.62 24.83 18.74
N GLY A 472 -12.72 25.18 19.43
CA GLY A 472 -12.65 25.68 20.81
C GLY A 472 -12.02 24.67 21.77
N PHE A 473 -12.42 23.39 21.67
CA PHE A 473 -11.80 22.31 22.44
C PHE A 473 -10.31 22.14 22.15
N LEU A 474 -9.91 22.10 20.87
CA LEU A 474 -8.51 21.94 20.49
C LEU A 474 -7.66 23.14 20.90
N MET A 475 -8.17 24.37 20.77
CA MET A 475 -7.49 25.58 21.22
C MET A 475 -7.26 25.55 22.73
N TYR A 476 -8.27 25.16 23.52
CA TYR A 476 -8.12 24.95 24.96
C TYR A 476 -7.09 23.87 25.28
N TYR A 477 -7.20 22.70 24.64
CA TYR A 477 -6.29 21.58 24.83
C TYR A 477 -4.84 21.94 24.48
N ASN A 478 -4.61 22.73 23.43
CA ASN A 478 -3.29 23.22 23.04
C ASN A 478 -2.76 24.26 24.03
N TYR A 479 -3.62 25.19 24.47
CA TYR A 479 -3.24 26.21 25.45
C TYR A 479 -2.79 25.59 26.78
N VAL A 480 -3.53 24.60 27.30
CA VAL A 480 -3.15 23.93 28.56
C VAL A 480 -1.81 23.18 28.43
N ARG A 481 -1.50 22.61 27.26
CA ARG A 481 -0.25 21.86 27.05
C ARG A 481 0.96 22.74 26.76
N PHE A 482 0.78 23.81 25.99
CA PHE A 482 1.88 24.55 25.36
C PHE A 482 1.81 26.07 25.55
N GLY A 483 0.81 26.58 26.28
CA GLY A 483 0.59 28.02 26.45
C GLY A 483 0.16 28.75 25.18
N ASN A 484 -0.09 28.05 24.08
CA ASN A 484 -0.47 28.61 22.78
C ASN A 484 -1.59 27.79 22.13
N VAL A 485 -2.67 28.45 21.74
CA VAL A 485 -3.86 27.82 21.12
C VAL A 485 -3.59 27.20 19.74
N PHE A 486 -2.55 27.66 19.03
CA PHE A 486 -2.18 27.18 17.69
C PHE A 486 -1.04 26.16 17.68
N GLU A 487 -0.47 25.82 18.84
CA GLU A 487 0.65 24.88 18.94
C GLU A 487 0.13 23.46 19.20
N PHE A 488 0.41 22.53 18.29
CA PHE A 488 -0.07 21.14 18.39
C PHE A 488 0.95 20.19 19.04
N GLY A 489 2.20 20.64 19.21
CA GLY A 489 3.25 19.95 19.97
C GLY A 489 4.35 19.32 19.12
N ALA A 490 4.17 19.23 17.79
CA ALA A 490 5.18 18.65 16.90
C ALA A 490 6.53 19.37 16.97
N LYS A 491 6.51 20.68 17.27
CA LYS A 491 7.69 21.51 17.50
C LYS A 491 8.56 21.01 18.66
N TYR A 492 7.94 20.43 19.69
CA TYR A 492 8.61 20.01 20.94
C TYR A 492 8.94 18.52 20.96
N ASN A 493 8.87 17.85 19.81
CA ASN A 493 9.03 16.41 19.73
C ASN A 493 10.48 15.98 19.97
N LEU A 494 10.69 15.01 20.87
CA LEU A 494 11.98 14.38 21.13
C LEU A 494 12.26 13.26 20.13
N THR A 495 12.71 13.63 18.94
CA THR A 495 12.89 12.72 17.80
C THR A 495 14.32 12.74 17.26
N THR A 496 14.55 12.27 16.04
CA THR A 496 15.87 12.27 15.39
C THR A 496 16.43 13.67 15.12
N ASN A 497 15.59 14.71 15.12
CA ASN A 497 15.93 16.07 14.72
C ASN A 497 15.35 17.10 15.69
N ASP A 498 16.05 18.22 15.84
CA ASP A 498 15.56 19.38 16.57
C ASP A 498 14.47 20.12 15.74
N MET A 499 13.21 19.80 16.06
CA MET A 499 12.05 20.39 15.40
C MET A 499 11.85 21.87 15.74
N THR A 500 12.46 22.38 16.82
CA THR A 500 12.34 23.79 17.21
C THR A 500 13.08 24.72 16.26
N ARG A 501 14.10 24.20 15.56
CA ARG A 501 14.95 24.94 14.61
C ARG A 501 14.66 24.61 13.14
N ARG A 502 13.87 23.56 12.86
CA ARG A 502 13.65 23.05 11.50
C ARG A 502 12.97 24.05 10.55
N GLY A 503 11.94 24.75 11.04
CA GLY A 503 11.21 25.80 10.33
C GLY A 503 10.62 25.40 8.97
N PHE A 504 10.05 26.38 8.28
CA PHE A 504 9.65 26.27 6.88
C PHE A 504 10.79 26.76 5.99
N ASN A 505 11.28 25.93 5.07
CA ASN A 505 12.37 26.27 4.16
C ASN A 505 11.94 25.99 2.70
N LEU A 506 11.93 27.03 1.87
CA LEU A 506 11.53 26.97 0.47
C LEU A 506 12.45 26.10 -0.39
N ASP A 507 13.73 26.01 -0.05
CA ASP A 507 14.73 25.26 -0.83
C ASP A 507 14.47 23.75 -0.80
N ARG A 508 13.71 23.26 0.19
CA ARG A 508 13.28 21.84 0.28
C ARG A 508 12.11 21.51 -0.66
N LEU A 509 11.40 22.53 -1.17
CA LEU A 509 10.17 22.30 -1.93
C LEU A 509 10.41 21.62 -3.27
N GLY A 510 11.52 21.92 -3.94
CA GLY A 510 11.83 21.32 -5.25
C GLY A 510 11.87 19.80 -5.15
N THR A 511 12.74 19.28 -4.28
CA THR A 511 12.86 17.84 -4.00
C THR A 511 11.54 17.29 -3.47
N GLY A 512 10.96 17.91 -2.43
CA GLY A 512 9.75 17.38 -1.80
C GLY A 512 8.55 17.25 -2.73
N LEU A 513 8.26 18.28 -3.53
CA LEU A 513 7.14 18.26 -4.47
C LEU A 513 7.41 17.31 -5.62
N PHE A 514 8.63 17.25 -6.14
CA PHE A 514 8.97 16.27 -7.18
C PHE A 514 8.78 14.85 -6.63
N THR A 515 9.31 14.57 -5.44
CA THR A 515 9.22 13.26 -4.80
C THR A 515 7.77 12.85 -4.53
N PHE A 516 6.96 13.73 -3.93
CA PHE A 516 5.58 13.40 -3.60
C PHE A 516 4.61 13.37 -4.79
N LEU A 517 4.87 14.13 -5.85
CA LEU A 517 3.91 14.28 -6.94
C LEU A 517 4.29 13.52 -8.21
N LEU A 518 5.58 13.53 -8.58
CA LEU A 518 6.04 13.20 -9.93
C LEU A 518 7.16 12.14 -10.00
N GLN A 519 7.72 11.72 -8.87
CA GLN A 519 8.76 10.70 -8.85
C GLN A 519 8.25 9.40 -9.48
N PRO A 520 8.90 8.87 -10.53
CA PRO A 520 8.55 7.57 -11.06
C PRO A 520 8.78 6.46 -10.02
N PRO A 521 7.96 5.41 -10.01
CA PRO A 521 8.21 4.28 -9.14
C PRO A 521 9.51 3.57 -9.50
N GLY A 522 10.21 3.06 -8.49
CA GLY A 522 11.36 2.19 -8.70
C GLY A 522 10.90 0.87 -9.31
N LEU A 523 11.39 0.54 -10.51
CA LEU A 523 11.10 -0.71 -11.21
C LEU A 523 12.40 -1.49 -11.42
N ILE A 524 12.36 -2.77 -11.10
CA ILE A 524 13.50 -3.69 -11.22
C ILE A 524 13.11 -4.96 -11.97
N ALA A 525 14.08 -5.64 -12.59
CA ALA A 525 13.84 -6.85 -13.38
C ALA A 525 13.76 -8.14 -12.53
N SER A 526 13.84 -8.02 -11.21
CA SER A 526 13.73 -9.13 -10.28
C SER A 526 12.52 -8.94 -9.37
N PHE A 527 11.84 -10.03 -9.01
CA PHE A 527 10.77 -10.00 -8.02
C PHE A 527 11.22 -9.25 -6.75
N PRO A 528 10.42 -8.32 -6.20
CA PRO A 528 8.99 -8.07 -6.51
C PRO A 528 8.73 -7.07 -7.64
N TYR A 529 9.69 -6.80 -8.52
CA TYR A 529 9.60 -5.92 -9.69
C TYR A 529 9.40 -4.43 -9.40
N ILE A 530 9.10 -4.09 -8.15
CA ILE A 530 9.09 -2.73 -7.63
C ILE A 530 10.09 -2.59 -6.49
N CYS A 531 10.66 -1.41 -6.35
CA CYS A 531 11.54 -1.05 -5.25
C CYS A 531 11.31 0.41 -4.84
N GLU A 532 11.96 0.81 -3.76
CA GLU A 532 12.02 2.21 -3.35
C GLU A 532 12.54 3.09 -4.50
N SER A 533 11.92 4.25 -4.69
CA SER A 533 12.38 5.23 -5.67
C SER A 533 13.70 5.84 -5.23
N ILE A 534 14.62 5.99 -6.18
CA ILE A 534 15.90 6.65 -5.94
C ILE A 534 15.66 8.16 -5.84
N ILE A 535 15.92 8.72 -4.66
CA ILE A 535 15.82 10.15 -4.38
C ILE A 535 17.24 10.71 -4.30
N PHE A 536 17.65 11.45 -5.32
CA PHE A 536 18.86 12.28 -5.28
C PHE A 536 18.45 13.75 -5.19
N ASP A 537 19.08 14.48 -4.29
CA ASP A 537 18.91 15.92 -4.19
C ASP A 537 20.24 16.64 -4.01
N ASN A 538 20.27 17.90 -4.46
CA ASN A 538 21.42 18.79 -4.31
C ASN A 538 21.17 19.83 -3.20
N TYR A 539 20.24 19.56 -2.28
CA TYR A 539 19.94 20.51 -1.21
C TYR A 539 21.10 20.53 -0.21
N MET A 540 21.79 21.67 -0.13
CA MET A 540 22.92 21.87 0.78
C MET A 540 22.44 22.16 2.22
N GLY A 541 21.62 21.27 2.77
CA GLY A 541 21.09 21.33 4.12
C GLY A 541 20.58 19.97 4.58
N LYS A 542 20.07 19.90 5.82
CA LYS A 542 19.55 18.64 6.36
C LYS A 542 18.07 18.45 5.98
N SER A 543 17.80 17.49 5.11
CA SER A 543 16.44 16.98 4.83
C SER A 543 16.17 15.71 5.62
N ILE A 544 14.91 15.50 5.99
CA ILE A 544 14.45 14.22 6.55
C ILE A 544 13.81 13.49 5.39
N VAL A 545 14.49 12.46 4.91
CA VAL A 545 14.06 11.64 3.78
C VAL A 545 14.08 10.20 4.25
N GLU A 546 12.92 9.57 4.26
CA GLU A 546 12.78 8.11 4.21
C GLU A 546 12.44 7.72 2.77
N PHE A 547 12.31 6.43 2.51
CA PHE A 547 11.92 5.95 1.19
C PHE A 547 10.50 6.38 0.80
N VAL A 548 10.27 6.43 -0.52
CA VAL A 548 8.94 6.44 -1.14
C VAL A 548 8.92 5.45 -2.29
N PHE A 549 7.74 4.94 -2.64
CA PHE A 549 7.58 4.08 -3.82
C PHE A 549 7.32 4.87 -5.10
N GLY A 550 6.98 6.14 -5.01
CA GLY A 550 6.77 7.03 -6.15
C GLY A 550 5.84 8.18 -5.80
N GLY A 551 5.77 9.15 -6.71
CA GLY A 551 4.90 10.30 -6.61
C GLY A 551 3.46 9.93 -6.97
N ILE A 552 2.50 10.60 -6.33
CA ILE A 552 1.10 10.22 -6.39
C ILE A 552 0.53 10.18 -7.81
N PHE A 553 0.97 11.06 -8.71
CA PHE A 553 0.49 11.08 -10.10
C PHE A 553 1.13 10.00 -10.97
N MET A 554 2.23 9.40 -10.52
CA MET A 554 2.93 8.31 -11.21
C MET A 554 2.49 6.93 -10.71
N THR A 555 2.18 6.79 -9.42
CA THR A 555 1.75 5.52 -8.83
C THR A 555 0.24 5.26 -8.99
N ASN A 556 -0.57 6.32 -9.17
CA ASN A 556 -2.03 6.20 -9.26
C ASN A 556 -2.56 6.60 -10.64
N THR A 557 -2.53 5.70 -11.62
CA THR A 557 -2.91 5.97 -13.02
C THR A 557 -4.23 6.73 -13.21
N ILE A 558 -5.23 6.52 -12.35
CA ILE A 558 -6.52 7.24 -12.41
C ILE A 558 -6.37 8.76 -12.30
N THR A 559 -5.34 9.26 -11.61
CA THR A 559 -5.11 10.69 -11.41
C THR A 559 -4.69 11.40 -12.71
N LEU A 560 -4.30 10.68 -13.76
CA LEU A 560 -4.08 11.28 -15.09
C LEU A 560 -5.34 11.98 -15.62
N LEU A 561 -6.53 11.57 -15.18
CA LEU A 561 -7.78 12.27 -15.49
C LEU A 561 -7.84 13.69 -14.94
N ASN A 562 -7.02 14.05 -13.95
CA ASN A 562 -6.93 15.42 -13.46
C ASN A 562 -6.44 16.41 -14.54
N GLY A 563 -5.78 15.94 -15.60
CA GLY A 563 -5.48 16.77 -16.79
C GLY A 563 -6.73 17.33 -17.47
N ALA A 564 -7.90 16.71 -17.28
CA ALA A 564 -9.19 17.20 -17.77
C ALA A 564 -9.59 18.56 -17.18
N VAL A 565 -9.00 18.96 -16.06
CA VAL A 565 -9.21 20.29 -15.46
C VAL A 565 -8.80 21.41 -16.42
N VAL A 566 -7.79 21.16 -17.27
CA VAL A 566 -7.35 22.08 -18.31
C VAL A 566 -8.08 21.80 -19.63
N CYS A 567 -8.01 20.56 -20.13
CA CYS A 567 -8.49 20.26 -21.49
C CYS A 567 -10.02 20.14 -21.63
N ALA A 568 -10.76 19.94 -20.54
CA ALA A 568 -12.22 19.83 -20.53
C ALA A 568 -12.87 20.87 -19.59
N ARG A 569 -12.24 22.05 -19.48
CA ARG A 569 -12.67 23.15 -18.59
C ARG A 569 -14.15 23.49 -18.70
N ASP A 570 -14.67 23.68 -19.91
CA ASP A 570 -16.06 24.12 -20.12
C ASP A 570 -17.07 23.06 -19.71
N MET A 571 -16.75 21.79 -19.93
CA MET A 571 -17.54 20.67 -19.42
C MET A 571 -17.57 20.71 -17.88
N LEU A 572 -16.42 20.82 -17.22
CA LEU A 572 -16.36 20.84 -15.76
C LEU A 572 -17.05 22.07 -15.15
N LYS A 573 -17.01 23.22 -15.84
CA LYS A 573 -17.78 24.42 -15.46
C LYS A 573 -19.28 24.21 -15.61
N LYS A 574 -19.73 23.53 -16.67
CA LYS A 574 -21.14 23.17 -16.86
C LYS A 574 -21.67 22.30 -15.71
N TYR A 575 -20.86 21.41 -15.17
CA TYR A 575 -21.20 20.61 -13.99
C TYR A 575 -20.97 21.34 -12.65
N GLY A 576 -20.45 22.57 -12.66
CA GLY A 576 -20.17 23.37 -11.45
C GLY A 576 -19.01 22.85 -10.60
N VAL A 577 -18.16 21.97 -11.14
CA VAL A 577 -17.09 21.30 -10.36
C VAL A 577 -15.69 21.82 -10.66
N TRP A 578 -15.50 22.63 -11.70
CA TRP A 578 -14.15 23.05 -12.13
C TRP A 578 -13.33 23.70 -11.00
N LEU A 579 -13.93 24.63 -10.24
CA LEU A 579 -13.25 25.28 -9.12
C LEU A 579 -12.92 24.27 -8.00
N LEU A 580 -13.83 23.32 -7.72
CA LEU A 580 -13.57 22.25 -6.75
C LEU A 580 -12.37 21.40 -7.17
N MET A 581 -12.27 21.03 -8.45
CA MET A 581 -11.14 20.25 -8.96
C MET A 581 -9.83 21.03 -8.82
N MET A 582 -9.80 22.31 -9.21
CA MET A 582 -8.64 23.18 -9.05
C MET A 582 -8.22 23.33 -7.58
N SER A 583 -9.18 23.51 -6.67
CA SER A 583 -8.91 23.59 -5.24
C SER A 583 -8.35 22.28 -4.69
N CYS A 584 -8.85 21.12 -5.15
CA CYS A 584 -8.31 19.82 -4.76
C CYS A 584 -6.85 19.68 -5.21
N LEU A 585 -6.52 19.99 -6.46
CA LEU A 585 -5.14 19.93 -6.97
C LEU A 585 -4.22 20.93 -6.27
N GLY A 586 -4.70 22.14 -6.01
CA GLY A 586 -3.96 23.13 -5.22
C GLY A 586 -3.68 22.62 -3.80
N LEU A 587 -4.64 21.96 -3.15
CA LEU A 587 -4.45 21.35 -1.84
C LEU A 587 -3.51 20.15 -1.89
N THR A 588 -3.49 19.35 -2.95
CA THR A 588 -2.47 18.30 -3.13
C THR A 588 -1.06 18.89 -3.06
N VAL A 589 -0.82 20.01 -3.78
CA VAL A 589 0.47 20.71 -3.76
C VAL A 589 0.75 21.33 -2.39
N ILE A 590 -0.21 22.04 -1.79
CA ILE A 590 -0.03 22.71 -0.49
C ILE A 590 0.30 21.69 0.62
N LEU A 591 -0.40 20.56 0.65
CA LEU A 591 -0.13 19.49 1.63
C LEU A 591 1.26 18.89 1.40
N GLY A 592 1.64 18.62 0.14
CA GLY A 592 2.99 18.18 -0.20
C GLY A 592 4.08 19.19 0.22
N CYS A 593 3.84 20.50 0.06
CA CYS A 593 4.75 21.54 0.56
C CYS A 593 4.89 21.48 2.08
N VAL A 594 3.77 21.37 2.80
CA VAL A 594 3.76 21.34 4.27
C VAL A 594 4.51 20.11 4.77
N ASP A 595 4.23 18.92 4.25
CA ASP A 595 4.91 17.71 4.66
C ASP A 595 6.40 17.75 4.33
N ALA A 596 6.78 18.17 3.12
CA ALA A 596 8.20 18.24 2.71
C ALA A 596 9.03 19.19 3.59
N THR A 597 8.44 20.33 3.99
CA THR A 597 9.16 21.39 4.71
C THR A 597 9.16 21.18 6.21
N ILE A 598 7.99 20.89 6.79
CA ILE A 598 7.77 20.84 8.23
C ILE A 598 8.02 19.45 8.77
N ALA A 599 7.53 18.39 8.10
CA ALA A 599 7.65 17.03 8.60
C ALA A 599 8.88 16.31 8.03
N GLY A 600 8.84 15.93 6.76
CA GLY A 600 9.86 15.20 6.01
C GLY A 600 9.27 14.55 4.77
N ILE A 601 10.11 13.95 3.95
CA ILE A 601 9.73 13.16 2.76
C ILE A 601 9.66 11.69 3.17
N LEU A 602 8.45 11.16 3.33
CA LEU A 602 8.23 9.80 3.81
C LEU A 602 7.04 9.16 3.10
N GLN A 603 7.12 7.85 2.84
CA GLN A 603 6.02 7.10 2.21
C GLN A 603 4.69 7.23 2.97
N ARG A 604 4.68 7.22 4.31
CA ARG A 604 3.41 7.36 5.07
C ARG A 604 2.74 8.73 4.91
N TYR A 605 3.49 9.78 4.59
CA TYR A 605 2.95 11.14 4.43
C TYR A 605 2.32 11.37 3.06
N THR A 606 2.57 10.53 2.06
CA THR A 606 1.85 10.57 0.77
C THR A 606 0.33 10.45 0.96
N ALA A 607 -0.11 9.77 2.02
CA ALA A 607 -1.51 9.62 2.38
C ALA A 607 -2.20 10.91 2.85
N ASP A 608 -1.47 11.96 3.25
CA ASP A 608 -2.09 13.24 3.62
C ASP A 608 -2.69 13.96 2.40
N MET A 609 -2.02 13.86 1.25
CA MET A 609 -2.45 14.48 0.00
C MET A 609 -3.24 13.53 -0.92
N ALA A 610 -3.32 12.24 -0.56
CA ALA A 610 -3.94 11.20 -1.36
C ALA A 610 -5.41 11.49 -1.70
N PHE A 611 -6.21 11.84 -0.70
CA PHE A 611 -7.60 12.22 -0.92
C PHE A 611 -7.74 13.39 -1.90
N ALA A 612 -6.93 14.43 -1.74
CA ALA A 612 -6.99 15.63 -2.58
C ALA A 612 -6.65 15.35 -4.06
N ALA A 613 -5.81 14.35 -4.35
CA ALA A 613 -5.47 13.97 -5.72
C ALA A 613 -6.49 13.00 -6.36
N LEU A 614 -7.00 12.04 -5.58
CA LEU A 614 -7.87 10.95 -6.06
C LEU A 614 -9.34 11.37 -6.17
N PHE A 615 -9.82 12.19 -5.23
CA PHE A 615 -11.20 12.67 -5.19
C PHE A 615 -11.62 13.41 -6.48
N PRO A 616 -10.86 14.40 -7.01
CA PRO A 616 -11.22 15.05 -8.27
C PRO A 616 -11.20 14.07 -9.45
N ALA A 617 -10.24 13.14 -9.51
CA ALA A 617 -10.17 12.13 -10.55
C ALA A 617 -11.43 11.23 -10.58
N CYS A 618 -11.96 10.85 -9.41
CA CYS A 618 -13.21 10.10 -9.31
C CYS A 618 -14.42 10.88 -9.85
N ILE A 619 -14.53 12.17 -9.53
CA ILE A 619 -15.61 13.03 -10.03
C ILE A 619 -15.49 13.22 -11.56
N ILE A 620 -14.28 13.49 -12.06
CA ILE A 620 -14.01 13.63 -13.49
C ILE A 620 -14.37 12.34 -14.22
N CYS A 621 -13.92 11.18 -13.73
CA CYS A 621 -14.27 9.89 -14.31
C CYS A 621 -15.80 9.68 -14.38
N CYS A 622 -16.51 9.99 -13.29
CA CYS A 622 -17.97 9.94 -13.25
C CYS A 622 -18.62 10.83 -14.31
N ILE A 623 -18.18 12.09 -14.43
CA ILE A 623 -18.73 13.05 -15.40
C ILE A 623 -18.42 12.61 -16.83
N LEU A 624 -17.19 12.16 -17.11
CA LEU A 624 -16.82 11.65 -18.42
C LEU A 624 -17.73 10.49 -18.81
N PHE A 625 -17.95 9.50 -17.93
CA PHE A 625 -18.90 8.41 -18.20
C PHE A 625 -20.33 8.90 -18.43
N ALA A 626 -20.78 9.95 -17.74
CA ALA A 626 -22.10 10.53 -17.94
C ALA A 626 -22.24 11.23 -19.31
N GLU A 627 -21.18 11.89 -19.79
CA GLU A 627 -21.17 12.56 -21.09
C GLU A 627 -20.95 11.58 -22.26
N VAL A 628 -19.90 10.75 -22.24
CA VAL A 628 -19.60 9.83 -23.35
C VAL A 628 -20.50 8.59 -23.37
N GLY A 629 -21.15 8.28 -22.25
CA GLY A 629 -22.09 7.17 -22.12
C GLY A 629 -23.37 7.32 -22.96
N LYS A 630 -23.65 8.51 -23.51
CA LYS A 630 -24.81 8.79 -24.37
C LYS A 630 -24.78 7.99 -25.67
N GLU A 631 -23.62 7.92 -26.31
CA GLU A 631 -23.49 7.35 -27.65
C GLU A 631 -22.78 5.99 -27.64
N LYS A 632 -22.09 5.64 -26.54
CA LYS A 632 -21.28 4.41 -26.39
C LYS A 632 -20.36 4.15 -27.59
N LYS A 633 -19.75 5.22 -28.11
CA LYS A 633 -18.73 5.19 -29.17
C LYS A 633 -17.36 4.82 -28.60
N ASP A 634 -16.33 4.90 -29.44
CA ASP A 634 -14.95 4.52 -29.09
C ASP A 634 -14.44 5.17 -27.80
N GLY A 635 -14.71 6.46 -27.59
CA GLY A 635 -14.29 7.18 -26.38
C GLY A 635 -14.85 6.59 -25.07
N TYR A 636 -16.07 6.03 -25.08
CA TYR A 636 -16.65 5.35 -23.92
C TYR A 636 -15.90 4.05 -23.60
N TYR A 637 -15.58 3.25 -24.62
CA TYR A 637 -14.85 2.00 -24.44
C TYR A 637 -13.39 2.25 -24.06
N LEU A 638 -12.78 3.32 -24.58
CA LEU A 638 -11.44 3.76 -24.17
C LEU A 638 -11.42 4.16 -22.69
N LEU A 639 -12.37 4.99 -22.24
CA LEU A 639 -12.48 5.36 -20.82
C LEU A 639 -12.73 4.14 -19.93
N SER A 640 -13.57 3.20 -20.41
CA SER A 640 -13.84 1.96 -19.68
C SER A 640 -12.60 1.07 -19.58
N PHE A 641 -11.83 0.93 -20.65
CA PHE A 641 -10.57 0.20 -20.65
C PHE A 641 -9.56 0.87 -19.73
N PHE A 642 -9.38 2.19 -19.87
CA PHE A 642 -8.48 2.98 -19.03
C PHE A 642 -8.80 2.81 -17.53
N THR A 643 -10.07 2.93 -17.15
CA THR A 643 -10.49 2.80 -15.73
C THR A 643 -10.24 1.38 -15.22
N ALA A 644 -10.50 0.35 -16.04
CA ALA A 644 -10.25 -1.04 -15.68
C ALA A 644 -8.74 -1.36 -15.61
N ALA A 645 -7.95 -0.80 -16.52
CA ALA A 645 -6.50 -0.95 -16.55
C ALA A 645 -5.84 -0.24 -15.35
N ALA A 646 -6.27 0.99 -15.02
CA ALA A 646 -5.83 1.69 -13.82
C ALA A 646 -6.11 0.88 -12.55
N PHE A 647 -7.28 0.24 -12.48
CA PHE A 647 -7.63 -0.63 -11.36
C PHE A 647 -6.75 -1.89 -11.28
N LEU A 648 -6.45 -2.54 -12.41
CA LEU A 648 -5.53 -3.67 -12.44
C LEU A 648 -4.09 -3.27 -12.10
N MET A 649 -3.62 -2.12 -12.59
CA MET A 649 -2.29 -1.59 -12.27
C MET A 649 -2.17 -1.30 -10.78
N MET A 650 -3.19 -0.70 -10.17
CA MET A 650 -3.26 -0.50 -8.72
C MET A 650 -3.16 -1.82 -7.95
N LEU A 651 -3.98 -2.83 -8.30
CA LEU A 651 -3.92 -4.14 -7.66
C LEU A 651 -2.56 -4.83 -7.82
N ALA A 652 -1.93 -4.71 -8.99
CA ALA A 652 -0.61 -5.27 -9.25
C ALA A 652 0.47 -4.55 -8.42
N PHE A 653 0.43 -3.21 -8.37
CA PHE A 653 1.34 -2.41 -7.58
C PHE A 653 1.23 -2.76 -6.10
N ASP A 654 0.01 -2.75 -5.55
CA ASP A 654 -0.26 -3.13 -4.17
C ASP A 654 0.23 -4.55 -3.87
N PHE A 655 -0.04 -5.51 -4.76
CA PHE A 655 0.43 -6.88 -4.60
C PHE A 655 1.95 -6.97 -4.49
N PHE A 656 2.68 -6.33 -5.39
CA PHE A 656 4.15 -6.32 -5.37
C PHE A 656 4.70 -5.56 -4.17
N MET A 657 4.02 -4.49 -3.72
CA MET A 657 4.41 -3.71 -2.55
C MET A 657 4.39 -4.52 -1.25
N VAL A 658 3.51 -5.52 -1.12
CA VAL A 658 3.52 -6.44 0.03
C VAL A 658 4.87 -7.15 0.20
N PHE A 659 5.57 -7.41 -0.91
CA PHE A 659 6.85 -8.12 -0.93
C PHE A 659 8.05 -7.19 -1.02
N ALA A 660 7.85 -5.92 -1.36
CA ALA A 660 8.93 -4.95 -1.45
C ALA A 660 9.55 -4.66 -0.07
N ASN A 661 10.84 -4.35 -0.05
CA ASN A 661 11.46 -3.84 1.16
C ASN A 661 10.87 -2.46 1.49
N THR A 662 10.53 -2.24 2.75
CA THR A 662 9.89 -1.01 3.24
C THR A 662 10.72 -0.38 4.37
N GLY A 663 12.04 -0.42 4.25
CA GLY A 663 13.03 0.22 5.12
C GLY A 663 13.26 -0.40 6.50
N GLU A 664 12.22 -0.94 7.15
CA GLU A 664 12.35 -1.52 8.51
C GLU A 664 12.28 -3.05 8.51
N PHE A 665 11.37 -3.66 7.72
CA PHE A 665 11.20 -5.12 7.64
C PHE A 665 10.63 -5.53 6.27
N SER A 666 10.97 -6.74 5.81
CA SER A 666 10.48 -7.34 4.56
C SER A 666 9.95 -8.75 4.79
N LEU A 667 9.01 -9.22 3.95
CA LEU A 667 8.59 -10.63 3.97
C LEU A 667 9.74 -11.59 3.63
N GLU A 668 10.76 -11.12 2.92
CA GLU A 668 11.99 -11.88 2.67
C GLU A 668 12.69 -12.26 3.98
N ALA A 669 12.78 -11.34 4.95
CA ALA A 669 13.36 -11.64 6.26
C ALA A 669 12.35 -12.32 7.21
N GLY A 670 11.09 -11.87 7.22
CA GLY A 670 10.09 -12.32 8.18
C GLY A 670 9.39 -13.63 7.84
N ASN A 671 9.25 -13.95 6.55
CA ASN A 671 8.67 -15.20 6.05
C ASN A 671 9.31 -15.59 4.70
N PRO A 672 10.60 -15.97 4.71
CA PRO A 672 11.35 -16.26 3.49
C PRO A 672 10.70 -17.37 2.65
N GLU A 673 10.10 -18.38 3.29
CA GLU A 673 9.42 -19.46 2.56
C GLU A 673 8.27 -18.92 1.70
N LEU A 674 7.40 -18.05 2.26
CA LEU A 674 6.32 -17.43 1.50
C LEU A 674 6.86 -16.51 0.40
N TYR A 675 7.86 -15.68 0.72
CA TYR A 675 8.46 -14.74 -0.22
C TYR A 675 9.04 -15.47 -1.45
N PHE A 676 9.91 -16.46 -1.22
CA PHE A 676 10.55 -17.18 -2.31
C PHE A 676 9.60 -18.15 -3.02
N TYR A 677 8.60 -18.69 -2.34
CA TYR A 677 7.52 -19.45 -3.00
C TYR A 677 6.73 -18.57 -3.97
N VAL A 678 6.35 -17.35 -3.57
CA VAL A 678 5.64 -16.43 -4.47
C VAL A 678 6.56 -15.99 -5.60
N ARG A 679 7.84 -15.68 -5.34
CA ARG A 679 8.86 -15.43 -6.37
C ARG A 679 8.94 -16.59 -7.37
N SER A 680 8.83 -17.84 -6.91
CA SER A 680 8.86 -19.03 -7.78
C SER A 680 7.62 -19.15 -8.69
N LEU A 681 6.55 -18.40 -8.43
CA LEU A 681 5.42 -18.33 -9.36
C LEU A 681 5.75 -17.49 -10.60
N PHE A 682 6.74 -16.60 -10.50
CA PHE A 682 7.17 -15.70 -11.57
C PHE A 682 8.46 -16.14 -12.28
N THR A 683 9.07 -17.28 -11.91
CA THR A 683 10.31 -17.75 -12.55
C THR A 683 10.06 -17.97 -14.04
N ASN A 684 10.94 -17.40 -14.89
CA ASN A 684 10.86 -17.25 -16.36
C ASN A 684 10.28 -15.92 -16.90
N LEU A 685 9.82 -15.00 -16.03
CA LEU A 685 9.62 -13.57 -16.33
C LEU A 685 10.85 -12.78 -15.89
#